data_AF-A0A6P8GQ31-F1
#
_entry.id   AF-A0A6P8GQ31-F1
#
_cell.length_a   1.000
_cell.length_b   1.000
_cell.length_c   1.000
_cell.angle_alpha   90.00
_cell.angle_beta   90.00
_cell.angle_gamma   90.00
#
_symmetry.space_group_name_H-M   'P 1'
#
loop_
_entity.id
_entity.type
_entity.pdbx_description
1 polymer ?
#
loop_
_entity_poly.entity_id
_entity_poly.type
_entity_poly.pdbx_seq_one_letter_code
_entity_poly.pdbx_strand_id
1 'polypeptide(L)'
;MAETRVLPSGEVYRQMFDAQVQLSLALHDGRSKRAASGGFQLSCDCHGGQEAHPGGLRTRVQTECSVWSEDTTARAQLFSGGLAVQKNHQLMQEISGLPDTVEAELKGSDIIERLKEKKRRDHTEAVVQLHRDLAVISTKYESCLRQQAENTMCQLAQYDATVESLMRKIDSVSDLESFSIQDHLQVWELVSQESANRRECIRKLDENLDKYISERTAVISTLLRKYTQILKKFSYILPCDVHRLMDSEAMMINQAVLSNRRAVAKLTLNLMEDDLQKEALHRLRWEDKLKDWKRIKVLAAVNRFKDFINGPALNDSKDIRDTLDTLHRSQARYNTERITVLQAIKTMTPPNCSQSLITVWYSNLSAVNDKIDCVHIDTMKRLQCYYEQIWQNCLDKVECFKDEVHTYGLPVEEIQDVVDTELLSLVGKCQKQVEEHLEVLDRAFECLAKRAAGLSKLLFKFLRSASLLWEVHTAGLQRREQQLQGQVEELLQSYKQEQLKKDTQLDILLDKLRQESSEDFMKVTLDKIFGILGDLKQGYMTLHKEEIDTVEIYPALVLEELQIYSMAVSRFFGVKEVHCQVSEECKTLYPSLQIDVSGKVIIKKRKQNQVQGRKRLLSAGGSVSPKDGNSVPSPEEDNDCPEVFFDSQNQDSFTSAKGNSYNAMKFVDLSTEDDQEPDIPEVELVRYPAGLFIELLGNVRLAFFDHLEEWYNSVLMNSFDITSAKKVEREAEHALRLHLHQPRARRIEMDIYYVRAAELVFHRDHVDKHCKAVLQSLANYRSEFQDLQVQHHKLTSDFRGLIYGMEDMFNLATKSDVLVNLSSTLQSDLEKHNSAIQASQRQFREKLEQQLEDLRGANAQLLKSIRLFSEGGNFSPKETELYQKRLEKIAKRIDSTEEGVHLDMEQTEYKCLEQAKDVISRFEEKFFYLTVDLKFLEKIQGILTNSQVYIKTEVTNSNTQKKKLSNLLDELEVMAQSCSNPSPDKTVTLEEVLTFTTTLMGDLRKRCFYLDCILDPSLAAQLLDCPLQGPFAVAARPQSHKEEKSIMLEGLLNPSSAGISFIDDVSVGVVKGLLRLSKPKVLPDNQSESLDRASTVVPGGLRHCALMNCVPFTLLSNQCH
;
A
#
# COMPACT_ATOMS: atom_id res chain seq x y z
N MET A 1 22.69 -69.04 6.85
CA MET A 1 23.87 -69.42 7.66
C MET A 1 23.63 -68.77 9.02
N ALA A 2 23.26 -69.52 10.06
CA ALA A 2 24.08 -70.50 10.80
C ALA A 2 25.26 -69.77 11.46
N GLU A 3 25.21 -69.40 12.74
CA GLU A 3 25.17 -70.22 13.97
C GLU A 3 26.46 -71.01 14.27
N THR A 4 27.22 -70.55 15.26
CA THR A 4 27.80 -71.27 16.44
C THR A 4 28.65 -70.24 17.21
N ARG A 5 28.57 -70.03 18.55
CA ARG A 5 28.84 -70.92 19.72
C ARG A 5 30.29 -71.48 19.68
N VAL A 6 31.11 -71.46 20.74
CA VAL A 6 30.86 -71.62 22.20
C VAL A 6 31.90 -70.86 23.07
N LEU A 7 31.43 -70.18 24.13
CA LEU A 7 31.98 -69.93 25.50
C LEU A 7 33.55 -69.84 25.73
N PRO A 8 34.13 -69.85 26.97
CA PRO A 8 34.93 -68.69 27.40
C PRO A 8 36.39 -69.00 27.82
N SER A 9 37.20 -67.96 28.06
CA SER A 9 38.58 -68.08 28.58
C SER A 9 38.85 -67.32 29.88
N GLY A 10 37.83 -66.69 30.49
CA GLY A 10 37.95 -65.82 31.66
C GLY A 10 38.39 -66.50 32.97
N GLU A 11 38.55 -67.81 32.99
CA GLU A 11 38.94 -68.58 34.19
C GLU A 11 40.45 -68.90 34.25
N VAL A 12 41.11 -69.07 33.10
CA VAL A 12 42.44 -69.71 33.01
C VAL A 12 43.52 -68.92 33.77
N TYR A 13 43.63 -67.61 33.51
CA TYR A 13 44.66 -66.77 34.12
C TYR A 13 44.42 -66.47 35.61
N ARG A 14 43.17 -66.56 36.08
CA ARG A 14 42.84 -66.33 37.50
C ARG A 14 43.11 -67.58 38.34
N GLN A 15 42.73 -68.76 37.83
CA GLN A 15 43.05 -70.05 38.44
C GLN A 15 44.56 -70.27 38.61
N MET A 16 45.40 -69.80 37.66
CA MET A 16 46.87 -69.87 37.80
C MET A 16 47.41 -69.03 38.97
N PHE A 17 46.86 -67.84 39.20
CA PHE A 17 47.32 -66.96 40.28
C PHE A 17 46.89 -67.48 41.66
N ASP A 18 45.63 -67.92 41.79
CA ASP A 18 45.11 -68.50 43.03
C ASP A 18 45.85 -69.80 43.40
N ALA A 19 46.22 -70.64 42.41
CA ALA A 19 47.05 -71.81 42.63
C ALA A 19 48.46 -71.47 43.16
N GLN A 20 49.07 -70.38 42.70
CA GLN A 20 50.40 -69.94 43.15
C GLN A 20 50.38 -69.39 44.59
N VAL A 21 49.27 -68.75 45.00
CA VAL A 21 49.05 -68.30 46.39
C VAL A 21 48.76 -69.48 47.32
N GLN A 22 47.96 -70.47 46.89
CA GLN A 22 47.70 -71.67 47.69
C GLN A 22 48.96 -72.56 47.86
N LEU A 23 49.78 -72.70 46.82
CA LEU A 23 51.01 -73.50 46.88
C LEU A 23 52.03 -72.92 47.88
N SER A 24 52.17 -71.61 47.93
CA SER A 24 53.11 -70.93 48.84
C SER A 24 52.67 -71.00 50.31
N LEU A 25 51.36 -70.93 50.60
CA LEU A 25 50.82 -71.17 51.94
C LEU A 25 50.97 -72.65 52.36
N ALA A 26 50.66 -73.59 51.47
CA ALA A 26 50.79 -75.03 51.74
C ALA A 26 52.24 -75.47 52.02
N LEU A 27 53.22 -74.89 51.33
CA LEU A 27 54.64 -75.18 51.56
C LEU A 27 55.16 -74.67 52.91
N HIS A 28 54.56 -73.63 53.49
CA HIS A 28 54.96 -73.13 54.81
C HIS A 28 54.34 -73.95 55.96
N ASP A 29 53.05 -74.29 55.91
CA ASP A 29 52.42 -75.15 56.93
C ASP A 29 52.95 -76.59 56.86
N GLY A 30 53.34 -77.06 55.66
CA GLY A 30 53.96 -78.37 55.44
C GLY A 30 55.31 -78.57 56.16
N ARG A 31 56.10 -77.51 56.39
CA ARG A 31 57.33 -77.58 57.21
C ARG A 31 57.05 -77.70 58.72
N SER A 32 55.83 -77.44 59.16
CA SER A 32 55.47 -77.39 60.59
C SER A 32 55.04 -78.75 61.17
N LYS A 33 54.75 -79.77 60.33
CA LYS A 33 53.98 -80.97 60.74
C LYS A 33 54.59 -82.34 60.38
N ARG A 34 55.90 -82.45 60.11
CA ARG A 34 56.61 -83.75 59.95
C ARG A 34 57.97 -83.84 60.67
N ALA A 35 57.96 -83.60 61.98
CA ALA A 35 59.03 -84.03 62.90
C ALA A 35 58.44 -84.44 64.26
N ALA A 36 57.32 -85.16 64.26
CA ALA A 36 56.58 -85.52 65.48
C ALA A 36 56.87 -86.96 65.92
N SER A 37 57.64 -87.12 67.02
CA SER A 37 57.49 -88.24 67.97
C SER A 37 58.40 -88.09 69.22
N GLY A 38 57.82 -87.64 70.34
CA GLY A 38 58.41 -87.73 71.70
C GLY A 38 59.37 -86.59 72.11
N GLY A 39 59.14 -85.88 73.22
CA GLY A 39 57.96 -85.90 74.10
C GLY A 39 58.08 -85.03 75.37
N PHE A 40 56.92 -84.64 75.93
CA PHE A 40 56.66 -83.97 77.23
C PHE A 40 57.21 -82.53 77.41
N GLN A 41 56.47 -81.49 77.87
CA GLN A 41 55.58 -81.29 79.05
C GLN A 41 56.35 -81.21 80.39
N LEU A 42 56.09 -80.31 81.37
CA LEU A 42 55.14 -79.19 81.60
C LEU A 42 55.88 -78.05 82.37
N SER A 43 55.28 -76.95 82.87
CA SER A 43 54.31 -75.92 82.38
C SER A 43 53.87 -75.04 83.58
N CYS A 44 53.21 -73.88 83.35
CA CYS A 44 52.58 -72.98 84.35
C CYS A 44 53.53 -72.33 85.41
N ASP A 45 53.16 -71.29 86.17
CA ASP A 45 52.40 -70.07 85.80
C ASP A 45 52.62 -68.91 86.81
N CYS A 46 52.26 -67.70 86.37
CA CYS A 46 51.71 -66.56 87.14
C CYS A 46 52.20 -66.11 88.55
N HIS A 47 52.49 -64.79 88.63
CA HIS A 47 52.36 -63.90 89.81
C HIS A 47 53.38 -64.13 90.97
N GLY A 48 53.70 -63.17 91.84
CA GLY A 48 53.35 -61.74 91.92
C GLY A 48 53.39 -61.24 93.39
N GLY A 49 53.76 -59.99 93.64
CA GLY A 49 53.73 -59.37 94.99
C GLY A 49 55.10 -59.06 95.61
N GLN A 50 55.10 -58.10 96.55
CA GLN A 50 56.29 -57.38 97.04
C GLN A 50 56.96 -58.00 98.28
N GLU A 51 58.26 -57.71 98.39
CA GLU A 51 59.02 -57.36 99.61
C GLU A 51 58.56 -57.91 100.98
N ALA A 52 59.38 -58.81 101.55
CA ALA A 52 60.09 -58.54 102.81
C ALA A 52 61.28 -59.50 103.02
N HIS A 53 62.33 -59.01 103.67
CA HIS A 53 63.39 -59.81 104.31
C HIS A 53 62.87 -60.40 105.65
N PRO A 54 63.47 -61.47 106.26
CA PRO A 54 64.92 -61.69 106.33
C PRO A 54 65.43 -63.16 106.37
N GLY A 55 66.77 -63.30 106.49
CA GLY A 55 67.45 -64.52 106.93
C GLY A 55 67.97 -65.42 105.81
N GLY A 56 69.00 -66.23 106.12
CA GLY A 56 69.52 -67.24 105.20
C GLY A 56 70.77 -67.96 105.71
N LEU A 57 71.06 -69.13 105.13
CA LEU A 57 72.40 -69.75 105.10
C LEU A 57 72.49 -70.81 103.97
N ARG A 58 73.71 -71.35 103.76
CA ARG A 58 74.07 -72.38 102.75
C ARG A 58 73.36 -73.74 103.02
N THR A 59 73.22 -74.70 102.10
CA THR A 59 74.28 -75.48 101.39
C THR A 59 73.60 -76.40 100.34
N ARG A 60 73.81 -76.31 99.02
CA ARG A 60 74.90 -76.85 98.13
C ARG A 60 74.90 -78.39 97.89
N VAL A 61 75.01 -78.81 96.61
CA VAL A 61 75.59 -80.10 96.09
C VAL A 61 74.69 -81.36 96.25
N GLN A 62 74.76 -82.48 95.49
CA GLN A 62 75.21 -82.90 94.10
C GLN A 62 75.13 -84.47 94.05
N THR A 63 75.33 -85.28 92.98
CA THR A 63 75.59 -85.18 91.50
C THR A 63 75.04 -86.49 90.84
N GLU A 64 75.45 -86.78 89.57
CA GLU A 64 75.73 -88.14 89.02
C GLU A 64 74.52 -88.99 88.56
N CYS A 65 74.69 -89.99 87.68
CA CYS A 65 75.91 -90.63 87.12
C CYS A 65 75.79 -90.81 85.59
N SER A 66 76.84 -91.04 84.79
CA SER A 66 77.47 -92.37 84.55
C SER A 66 78.30 -92.34 83.23
N VAL A 67 79.10 -93.33 82.79
CA VAL A 67 79.96 -94.40 83.36
C VAL A 67 80.83 -94.91 82.19
N TRP A 68 82.07 -95.36 82.43
CA TRP A 68 82.69 -96.53 81.78
C TRP A 68 83.66 -97.18 82.79
N SER A 69 83.97 -98.48 82.66
CA SER A 69 84.57 -99.30 83.73
C SER A 69 85.33 -100.53 83.18
N GLU A 70 86.28 -101.06 83.96
CA GLU A 70 86.70 -102.48 84.14
C GLU A 70 87.92 -102.48 85.12
N ASP A 71 87.94 -103.19 86.26
CA ASP A 71 88.05 -104.65 86.56
C ASP A 71 89.51 -105.20 86.57
N THR A 72 89.96 -106.21 87.36
CA THR A 72 89.52 -106.79 88.66
C THR A 72 90.58 -107.80 89.20
N THR A 73 90.40 -108.38 90.40
CA THR A 73 91.18 -109.48 91.09
C THR A 73 92.41 -109.08 91.96
N ALA A 74 92.80 -109.75 93.07
CA ALA A 74 92.09 -110.67 94.01
C ALA A 74 92.94 -111.04 95.29
N ARG A 75 92.27 -111.65 96.31
CA ARG A 75 92.74 -112.74 97.23
C ARG A 75 93.26 -112.43 98.68
N ALA A 76 92.84 -113.29 99.64
CA ALA A 76 93.37 -113.56 101.02
C ALA A 76 93.20 -112.47 102.12
N GLN A 77 92.52 -112.68 103.28
CA GLN A 77 92.86 -113.47 104.52
C GLN A 77 93.94 -112.81 105.42
N LEU A 78 93.86 -112.69 106.77
CA LEU A 78 92.95 -113.16 107.86
C LEU A 78 93.10 -112.31 109.16
N PHE A 79 92.07 -112.27 110.06
CA PHE A 79 92.11 -111.96 111.53
C PHE A 79 92.70 -110.60 112.05
N SER A 80 92.47 -110.08 113.27
CA SER A 80 91.35 -110.18 114.27
C SER A 80 91.48 -109.17 115.44
N GLY A 81 90.39 -108.50 115.83
CA GLY A 81 90.16 -107.87 117.17
C GLY A 81 90.93 -106.58 117.54
N GLY A 82 90.49 -105.73 118.50
CA GLY A 82 89.13 -105.58 119.08
C GLY A 82 89.08 -105.18 120.58
N LEU A 83 88.35 -104.08 120.92
CA LEU A 83 87.83 -103.73 122.27
C LEU A 83 88.93 -103.40 123.33
N ALA A 84 88.73 -102.84 124.55
CA ALA A 84 87.69 -102.09 125.28
C ALA A 84 88.31 -101.55 126.62
N VAL A 85 87.81 -100.59 127.41
CA VAL A 85 86.84 -99.46 127.31
C VAL A 85 86.87 -98.64 128.65
N GLN A 86 86.07 -97.56 128.78
CA GLN A 86 85.65 -96.85 130.03
C GLN A 86 86.56 -95.79 130.73
N LYS A 87 85.92 -94.61 130.95
CA LYS A 87 85.81 -93.76 132.17
C LYS A 87 86.98 -93.51 133.16
N ASN A 88 87.01 -92.24 133.60
CA ASN A 88 86.93 -91.71 134.99
C ASN A 88 88.11 -90.90 135.60
N HIS A 89 87.74 -89.69 136.06
CA HIS A 89 88.15 -88.99 137.30
C HIS A 89 89.56 -88.37 137.48
N GLN A 90 89.67 -87.61 138.57
CA GLN A 90 90.60 -86.50 138.84
C GLN A 90 91.90 -86.94 139.55
N LEU A 91 92.92 -86.07 139.48
CA LEU A 91 93.94 -85.76 140.51
C LEU A 91 94.48 -86.89 141.43
N MET A 92 95.80 -87.12 141.42
CA MET A 92 96.73 -86.32 142.23
C MET A 92 98.22 -86.53 141.79
N GLN A 93 99.20 -86.40 142.70
CA GLN A 93 100.63 -86.14 142.44
C GLN A 93 101.54 -87.18 143.16
N GLU A 94 102.85 -87.22 142.81
CA GLU A 94 103.99 -87.83 143.56
C GLU A 94 104.19 -89.37 143.43
N ILE A 95 105.40 -89.99 143.48
CA ILE A 95 106.81 -89.50 143.51
C ILE A 95 107.83 -90.60 143.02
N SER A 96 109.01 -90.16 142.51
CA SER A 96 110.35 -90.81 142.34
C SER A 96 110.59 -92.22 141.71
N GLY A 97 111.74 -92.36 141.00
CA GLY A 97 112.34 -93.64 140.54
C GLY A 97 113.50 -93.48 139.53
N LEU A 98 114.68 -94.08 139.80
CA LEU A 98 115.97 -93.99 139.05
C LEU A 98 116.35 -95.37 138.42
N PRO A 99 117.44 -95.54 137.61
CA PRO A 99 118.16 -94.66 136.64
C PRO A 99 118.59 -95.39 135.31
N ASP A 100 119.61 -94.83 134.62
CA ASP A 100 120.65 -95.42 133.74
C ASP A 100 120.62 -95.29 132.19
N THR A 101 121.34 -94.24 131.72
CA THR A 101 122.42 -94.16 130.68
C THR A 101 122.20 -94.66 129.22
N VAL A 102 122.88 -94.13 128.17
CA VAL A 102 124.18 -93.41 128.03
C VAL A 102 124.06 -92.09 127.20
N GLU A 103 125.04 -91.20 127.38
CA GLU A 103 125.23 -89.81 126.91
C GLU A 103 125.79 -89.68 125.43
N ALA A 104 126.11 -88.52 124.82
CA ALA A 104 126.59 -87.23 125.36
C ALA A 104 126.37 -85.94 124.50
N GLU A 105 126.86 -84.82 125.04
CA GLU A 105 126.49 -83.41 124.76
C GLU A 105 127.15 -82.71 123.54
N LEU A 106 126.58 -81.58 123.08
CA LEU A 106 127.12 -80.20 123.21
C LEU A 106 126.25 -79.11 122.53
N LYS A 107 126.57 -77.81 122.69
CA LYS A 107 125.68 -76.63 122.49
C LYS A 107 125.90 -75.84 121.17
N GLY A 108 124.88 -75.15 120.61
CA GLY A 108 125.12 -74.10 119.56
C GLY A 108 123.95 -73.36 118.85
N SER A 109 123.75 -72.07 119.23
CA SER A 109 123.38 -70.86 118.41
C SER A 109 122.02 -70.64 117.68
N ASP A 110 121.74 -69.35 117.39
CA ASP A 110 120.53 -68.77 116.75
C ASP A 110 120.83 -68.24 115.33
N ILE A 111 120.14 -68.76 114.30
CA ILE A 111 120.21 -68.28 112.90
C ILE A 111 118.87 -68.36 112.14
N ILE A 112 118.07 -69.41 112.34
CA ILE A 112 117.04 -69.84 111.36
C ILE A 112 115.82 -68.90 111.27
N GLU A 113 115.35 -68.32 112.38
CA GLU A 113 114.12 -67.49 112.36
C GLU A 113 114.29 -66.20 111.53
N ARG A 114 115.46 -65.56 111.61
CA ARG A 114 115.76 -64.28 110.94
C ARG A 114 115.63 -64.40 109.41
N LEU A 115 115.93 -65.57 108.84
CA LEU A 115 115.79 -65.85 107.41
C LEU A 115 114.33 -65.96 106.95
N LYS A 116 113.45 -66.55 107.79
CA LYS A 116 112.03 -66.73 107.47
C LYS A 116 111.28 -65.41 107.43
N GLU A 117 111.55 -64.54 108.42
CA GLU A 117 110.94 -63.20 108.51
C GLU A 117 111.45 -62.24 107.41
N LYS A 118 112.72 -62.34 106.98
CA LYS A 118 113.20 -61.57 105.82
C LYS A 118 112.39 -61.89 104.55
N LYS A 119 112.26 -63.19 104.22
CA LYS A 119 111.50 -63.64 103.04
C LYS A 119 110.05 -63.13 103.02
N ARG A 120 109.39 -63.05 104.19
CA ARG A 120 108.02 -62.52 104.32
C ARG A 120 107.93 -61.06 103.88
N ARG A 121 108.84 -60.20 104.34
CA ARG A 121 108.86 -58.78 103.97
C ARG A 121 109.17 -58.60 102.48
N ASP A 122 110.20 -59.26 101.97
CA ASP A 122 110.60 -59.16 100.56
C ASP A 122 109.45 -59.55 99.60
N HIS A 123 108.66 -60.58 99.95
CA HIS A 123 107.47 -60.98 99.19
C HIS A 123 106.32 -59.96 99.32
N THR A 124 106.04 -59.46 100.53
CA THR A 124 104.93 -58.53 100.79
C THR A 124 105.14 -57.19 100.07
N GLU A 125 106.36 -56.63 100.11
CA GLU A 125 106.71 -55.39 99.41
C GLU A 125 106.51 -55.52 97.88
N ALA A 126 106.84 -56.68 97.32
CA ALA A 126 106.68 -56.93 95.88
C ALA A 126 105.22 -57.07 95.43
N VAL A 127 104.31 -57.56 96.28
CA VAL A 127 102.86 -57.54 96.00
C VAL A 127 102.33 -56.10 96.08
N VAL A 128 102.71 -55.33 97.10
CA VAL A 128 102.33 -53.91 97.19
C VAL A 128 102.86 -53.11 95.98
N GLN A 129 104.07 -53.39 95.51
CA GLN A 129 104.62 -52.74 94.33
C GLN A 129 103.90 -53.14 93.02
N LEU A 130 103.42 -54.38 92.88
CA LEU A 130 102.55 -54.76 91.76
C LEU A 130 101.29 -53.87 91.71
N HIS A 131 100.60 -53.67 92.83
CA HIS A 131 99.42 -52.82 92.87
C HIS A 131 99.74 -51.33 92.60
N ARG A 132 100.89 -50.82 93.07
CA ARG A 132 101.37 -49.46 92.72
C ARG A 132 101.60 -49.32 91.21
N ASP A 133 102.33 -50.26 90.60
CA ASP A 133 102.61 -50.26 89.15
C ASP A 133 101.30 -50.38 88.33
N LEU A 134 100.32 -51.18 88.76
CA LEU A 134 98.99 -51.29 88.14
C LEU A 134 98.20 -49.97 88.22
N ALA A 135 98.23 -49.26 89.35
CA ALA A 135 97.55 -47.98 89.52
C ALA A 135 98.11 -46.88 88.60
N VAL A 136 99.43 -46.88 88.37
CA VAL A 136 100.09 -45.98 87.41
C VAL A 136 99.65 -46.27 85.97
N ILE A 137 99.44 -47.54 85.60
CA ILE A 137 98.89 -47.89 84.27
C ILE A 137 97.42 -47.46 84.17
N SER A 138 96.63 -47.65 85.23
CA SER A 138 95.20 -47.27 85.26
C SER A 138 95.02 -45.78 85.01
N THR A 139 95.69 -44.95 85.82
CA THR A 139 95.64 -43.48 85.75
C THR A 139 96.12 -42.92 84.41
N LYS A 140 97.18 -43.49 83.81
CA LYS A 140 97.63 -43.11 82.46
C LYS A 140 96.52 -43.29 81.42
N TYR A 141 95.95 -44.49 81.32
CA TYR A 141 94.96 -44.80 80.29
C TYR A 141 93.59 -44.16 80.55
N GLU A 142 93.20 -43.96 81.82
CA GLU A 142 92.01 -43.17 82.17
C GLU A 142 92.13 -41.70 81.78
N SER A 143 93.33 -41.12 81.86
CA SER A 143 93.59 -39.77 81.34
C SER A 143 93.39 -39.71 79.82
N CYS A 144 93.98 -40.65 79.07
CA CYS A 144 93.83 -40.72 77.61
C CYS A 144 92.38 -40.97 77.16
N LEU A 145 91.64 -41.86 77.83
CA LEU A 145 90.23 -42.13 77.55
C LEU A 145 89.36 -40.89 77.81
N ARG A 146 89.59 -40.19 78.94
CA ARG A 146 88.88 -38.94 79.27
C ARG A 146 89.15 -37.85 78.23
N GLN A 147 90.42 -37.65 77.86
CA GLN A 147 90.80 -36.61 76.91
C GLN A 147 90.16 -36.80 75.52
N GLN A 148 90.05 -38.04 75.03
CA GLN A 148 89.36 -38.27 73.74
C GLN A 148 87.85 -38.06 73.85
N ALA A 149 87.22 -38.47 74.95
CA ALA A 149 85.80 -38.20 75.17
C ALA A 149 85.51 -36.68 75.24
N GLU A 150 86.33 -35.92 75.95
CA GLU A 150 86.22 -34.45 76.06
C GLU A 150 86.44 -33.77 74.69
N ASN A 151 87.46 -34.18 73.93
CA ASN A 151 87.71 -33.68 72.58
C ASN A 151 86.52 -33.95 71.64
N THR A 152 85.99 -35.18 71.65
CA THR A 152 84.84 -35.55 70.81
C THR A 152 83.57 -34.84 71.23
N MET A 153 83.27 -34.69 72.53
CA MET A 153 82.12 -33.90 72.98
C MET A 153 82.19 -32.45 72.47
N CYS A 154 83.38 -31.83 72.48
CA CYS A 154 83.57 -30.50 71.90
C CYS A 154 83.29 -30.46 70.38
N GLN A 155 83.73 -31.47 69.63
CA GLN A 155 83.48 -31.54 68.18
C GLN A 155 81.99 -31.78 67.88
N LEU A 156 81.33 -32.69 68.60
CA LEU A 156 79.89 -32.95 68.47
C LEU A 156 79.06 -31.69 68.76
N ALA A 157 79.43 -30.91 69.79
CA ALA A 157 78.78 -29.64 70.09
C ALA A 157 79.01 -28.56 69.01
N GLN A 158 80.16 -28.56 68.32
CA GLN A 158 80.41 -27.68 67.17
C GLN A 158 79.55 -28.05 65.97
N TYR A 159 79.35 -29.34 65.68
CA TYR A 159 78.41 -29.79 64.64
C TYR A 159 76.96 -29.42 64.99
N ASP A 160 76.51 -29.69 66.23
CA ASP A 160 75.16 -29.32 66.69
C ASP A 160 74.92 -27.80 66.57
N ALA A 161 75.90 -26.95 66.95
CA ALA A 161 75.81 -25.50 66.82
C ALA A 161 75.82 -25.01 65.35
N THR A 162 76.50 -25.72 64.46
CA THR A 162 76.59 -25.40 63.02
C THR A 162 75.28 -25.73 62.31
N VAL A 163 74.71 -26.91 62.56
CA VAL A 163 73.40 -27.32 62.02
C VAL A 163 72.30 -26.39 62.52
N GLU A 164 72.30 -26.02 63.80
CA GLU A 164 71.30 -25.08 64.34
C GLU A 164 71.50 -23.63 63.83
N SER A 165 72.67 -23.29 63.28
CA SER A 165 72.90 -22.03 62.56
C SER A 165 72.32 -22.08 61.14
N LEU A 166 72.43 -23.22 60.46
CA LEU A 166 71.82 -23.46 59.14
C LEU A 166 70.28 -23.50 59.23
N MET A 167 69.72 -24.18 60.23
CA MET A 167 68.27 -24.25 60.46
C MET A 167 67.64 -22.88 60.72
N ARG A 168 68.32 -22.00 61.48
CA ARG A 168 67.83 -20.63 61.73
C ARG A 168 67.64 -19.78 60.46
N LYS A 169 68.31 -20.10 59.36
CA LYS A 169 68.12 -19.40 58.07
C LYS A 169 66.74 -19.64 57.44
N ILE A 170 66.08 -20.75 57.78
CA ILE A 170 64.76 -21.11 57.23
C ILE A 170 63.63 -20.97 58.26
N ASP A 171 63.92 -20.49 59.48
CA ASP A 171 62.89 -20.28 60.50
C ASP A 171 62.10 -18.97 60.31
N SER A 172 62.74 -17.94 59.75
CA SER A 172 62.23 -16.57 59.62
C SER A 172 61.23 -16.41 58.47
N VAL A 173 60.02 -15.97 58.79
CA VAL A 173 58.90 -15.79 57.83
C VAL A 173 59.18 -14.70 56.80
N SER A 174 59.89 -13.64 57.18
CA SER A 174 60.26 -12.54 56.26
C SER A 174 61.32 -12.98 55.24
N ASP A 175 62.27 -13.81 55.64
CA ASP A 175 63.32 -14.30 54.73
C ASP A 175 62.77 -15.38 53.79
N LEU A 176 61.86 -16.24 54.27
CA LEU A 176 61.13 -17.26 53.48
C LEU A 176 60.46 -16.68 52.22
N GLU A 177 59.94 -15.46 52.25
CA GLU A 177 59.33 -14.81 51.08
C GLU A 177 60.36 -14.46 49.98
N SER A 178 61.63 -14.25 50.35
CA SER A 178 62.72 -13.98 49.39
C SER A 178 63.37 -15.24 48.80
N PHE A 179 63.35 -16.37 49.52
CA PHE A 179 64.03 -17.60 49.12
C PHE A 179 63.43 -18.24 47.85
N SER A 180 64.27 -18.89 47.05
CA SER A 180 63.88 -19.84 46.00
C SER A 180 63.83 -21.28 46.52
N ILE A 181 63.30 -22.19 45.70
CA ILE A 181 63.33 -23.62 46.00
C ILE A 181 64.77 -24.19 46.04
N GLN A 182 65.70 -23.59 45.29
CA GLN A 182 67.11 -24.02 45.28
C GLN A 182 67.81 -23.67 46.59
N ASP A 183 67.54 -22.49 47.16
CA ASP A 183 68.09 -22.08 48.47
C ASP A 183 67.62 -23.02 49.58
N HIS A 184 66.33 -23.41 49.55
CA HIS A 184 65.78 -24.39 50.48
C HIS A 184 66.44 -25.76 50.37
N LEU A 185 66.68 -26.25 49.14
CA LEU A 185 67.38 -27.52 48.93
C LEU A 185 68.84 -27.47 49.40
N GLN A 186 69.55 -26.37 49.12
CA GLN A 186 70.94 -26.16 49.52
C GLN A 186 71.11 -26.16 51.06
N VAL A 187 70.17 -25.58 51.80
CA VAL A 187 70.19 -25.63 53.29
C VAL A 187 70.10 -27.08 53.80
N TRP A 188 69.31 -27.95 53.16
CA TRP A 188 69.26 -29.38 53.55
C TRP A 188 70.54 -30.13 53.17
N GLU A 189 71.11 -29.88 51.99
CA GLU A 189 72.36 -30.50 51.55
C GLU A 189 73.51 -30.22 52.53
N LEU A 190 73.66 -28.97 52.97
CA LEU A 190 74.64 -28.58 53.99
C LEU A 190 74.39 -29.26 55.34
N VAL A 191 73.14 -29.37 55.80
CA VAL A 191 72.80 -30.04 57.08
C VAL A 191 73.04 -31.55 57.00
N SER A 192 72.75 -32.18 55.87
CA SER A 192 73.03 -33.61 55.66
C SER A 192 74.54 -33.88 55.59
N GLN A 193 75.33 -32.98 54.99
CA GLN A 193 76.79 -33.06 55.00
C GLN A 193 77.37 -32.93 56.43
N GLU A 194 76.89 -32.00 57.26
CA GLU A 194 77.34 -31.91 58.65
C GLU A 194 76.89 -33.11 59.51
N SER A 195 75.73 -33.70 59.22
CA SER A 195 75.28 -34.95 59.86
C SER A 195 76.19 -36.14 59.47
N ALA A 196 76.65 -36.20 58.21
CA ALA A 196 77.66 -37.17 57.78
C ALA A 196 79.04 -36.94 58.45
N ASN A 197 79.46 -35.68 58.59
CA ASN A 197 80.69 -35.31 59.32
C ASN A 197 80.62 -35.76 60.79
N ARG A 198 79.46 -35.56 61.44
CA ARG A 198 79.20 -35.95 62.83
C ARG A 198 79.29 -37.47 63.04
N ARG A 199 78.71 -38.28 62.16
CA ARG A 199 78.85 -39.75 62.19
C ARG A 199 80.29 -40.22 62.09
N GLU A 200 81.08 -39.61 61.21
CA GLU A 200 82.50 -39.94 61.04
C GLU A 200 83.35 -39.53 62.27
N CYS A 201 82.93 -38.49 63.02
CA CYS A 201 83.50 -38.15 64.32
C CYS A 201 83.20 -39.23 65.38
N ILE A 202 81.95 -39.70 65.48
CA ILE A 202 81.54 -40.80 66.39
C ILE A 202 82.32 -42.08 66.06
N ARG A 203 82.46 -42.42 64.77
CA ARG A 203 83.20 -43.60 64.30
C ARG A 203 84.68 -43.56 64.72
N LYS A 204 85.33 -42.40 64.58
CA LYS A 204 86.73 -42.18 65.04
C LYS A 204 86.89 -42.28 66.56
N LEU A 205 85.87 -41.94 67.36
CA LEU A 205 85.94 -42.11 68.81
C LEU A 205 86.02 -43.60 69.19
N ASP A 206 85.14 -44.44 68.62
CA ASP A 206 85.09 -45.88 68.90
C ASP A 206 86.44 -46.57 68.62
N GLU A 207 87.04 -46.29 67.46
CA GLU A 207 88.38 -46.77 67.06
C GLU A 207 89.47 -46.39 68.08
N ASN A 208 89.46 -45.16 68.59
CA ASN A 208 90.46 -44.68 69.55
C ASN A 208 90.24 -45.26 70.96
N LEU A 209 88.99 -45.45 71.39
CA LEU A 209 88.67 -46.02 72.69
C LEU A 209 89.07 -47.51 72.76
N ASP A 210 88.76 -48.33 71.75
CA ASP A 210 89.16 -49.74 71.76
C ASP A 210 90.68 -49.92 71.62
N LYS A 211 91.35 -49.05 70.86
CA LYS A 211 92.82 -49.00 70.81
C LYS A 211 93.43 -48.81 72.19
N TYR A 212 92.98 -47.81 72.96
CA TYR A 212 93.50 -47.57 74.32
C TYR A 212 93.17 -48.71 75.29
N ILE A 213 92.01 -49.36 75.18
CA ILE A 213 91.67 -50.53 75.99
C ILE A 213 92.58 -51.73 75.64
N SER A 214 92.85 -51.94 74.35
CA SER A 214 93.75 -53.00 73.86
C SER A 214 95.19 -52.78 74.32
N GLU A 215 95.72 -51.55 74.18
CA GLU A 215 97.05 -51.19 74.68
C GLU A 215 97.17 -51.36 76.21
N ARG A 216 96.20 -50.85 76.98
CA ARG A 216 96.13 -51.00 78.45
C ARG A 216 96.23 -52.48 78.86
N THR A 217 95.48 -53.34 78.17
CA THR A 217 95.45 -54.79 78.43
C THR A 217 96.79 -55.47 78.13
N ALA A 218 97.46 -55.07 77.05
CA ALA A 218 98.79 -55.57 76.69
C ALA A 218 99.85 -55.19 77.74
N VAL A 219 99.88 -53.92 78.17
CA VAL A 219 100.86 -53.45 79.18
C VAL A 219 100.66 -54.18 80.51
N ILE A 220 99.42 -54.30 81.00
CA ILE A 220 99.12 -55.02 82.25
C ILE A 220 99.54 -56.51 82.17
N SER A 221 99.32 -57.16 81.01
CA SER A 221 99.74 -58.55 80.78
C SER A 221 101.26 -58.75 80.90
N THR A 222 102.07 -57.77 80.51
CA THR A 222 103.53 -57.81 80.73
C THR A 222 103.91 -57.58 82.19
N LEU A 223 103.17 -56.72 82.89
CA LEU A 223 103.42 -56.39 84.30
C LEU A 223 103.17 -57.59 85.23
N LEU A 224 102.03 -58.28 85.07
CA LEU A 224 101.70 -59.48 85.84
C LEU A 224 102.78 -60.57 85.65
N ARG A 225 103.29 -60.73 84.43
CA ARG A 225 104.38 -61.68 84.11
C ARG A 225 105.69 -61.33 84.84
N LYS A 226 106.07 -60.05 84.90
CA LYS A 226 107.22 -59.53 85.67
C LYS A 226 107.09 -59.89 87.15
N TYR A 227 105.95 -59.58 87.79
CA TYR A 227 105.76 -59.85 89.22
C TYR A 227 105.61 -61.34 89.55
N THR A 228 105.03 -62.15 88.66
CA THR A 228 105.03 -63.62 88.78
C THR A 228 106.44 -64.18 88.97
N GLN A 229 107.42 -63.67 88.21
CA GLN A 229 108.83 -64.10 88.31
C GLN A 229 109.50 -63.60 89.59
N ILE A 230 109.25 -62.35 89.99
CA ILE A 230 109.80 -61.74 91.21
C ILE A 230 109.29 -62.48 92.47
N LEU A 231 107.98 -62.71 92.57
CA LEU A 231 107.36 -63.34 93.74
C LEU A 231 107.81 -64.81 93.91
N LYS A 232 108.05 -65.54 92.82
CA LYS A 232 108.69 -66.87 92.85
C LYS A 232 110.12 -66.82 93.42
N LYS A 233 110.93 -65.82 93.04
CA LYS A 233 112.34 -65.70 93.45
C LYS A 233 112.51 -65.64 94.97
N PHE A 234 111.65 -64.89 95.67
CA PHE A 234 111.74 -64.76 97.12
C PHE A 234 111.42 -66.04 97.89
N SER A 235 110.74 -67.02 97.26
CA SER A 235 110.47 -68.36 97.82
C SER A 235 109.97 -68.34 99.28
N TYR A 236 109.04 -67.43 99.56
CA TYR A 236 108.31 -67.31 100.83
C TYR A 236 107.06 -68.21 100.86
N ILE A 237 106.33 -68.26 99.74
CA ILE A 237 105.18 -69.14 99.50
C ILE A 237 105.54 -70.10 98.36
N LEU A 238 104.84 -71.24 98.25
CA LEU A 238 105.04 -72.21 97.19
C LEU A 238 104.77 -71.59 95.80
N PRO A 239 105.50 -72.00 94.74
CA PRO A 239 105.28 -71.44 93.39
C PRO A 239 103.85 -71.61 92.85
N CYS A 240 103.12 -72.63 93.32
CA CYS A 240 101.72 -72.87 93.00
C CYS A 240 100.81 -71.75 93.53
N ASP A 241 101.02 -71.27 94.75
CA ASP A 241 100.19 -70.23 95.35
C ASP A 241 100.52 -68.84 94.80
N VAL A 242 101.77 -68.62 94.38
CA VAL A 242 102.15 -67.43 93.59
C VAL A 242 101.36 -67.38 92.28
N HIS A 243 101.13 -68.52 91.61
CA HIS A 243 100.25 -68.56 90.43
C HIS A 243 98.80 -68.21 90.79
N ARG A 244 98.23 -68.83 91.83
CA ARG A 244 96.84 -68.57 92.25
C ARG A 244 96.59 -67.09 92.60
N LEU A 245 97.58 -66.41 93.19
CA LEU A 245 97.54 -64.96 93.41
C LEU A 245 97.46 -64.19 92.08
N MET A 246 98.38 -64.46 91.15
CA MET A 246 98.42 -63.76 89.84
C MET A 246 97.18 -64.05 88.98
N ASP A 247 96.63 -65.26 89.05
CA ASP A 247 95.39 -65.63 88.35
C ASP A 247 94.17 -64.87 88.93
N SER A 248 94.13 -64.66 90.25
CA SER A 248 93.06 -63.86 90.89
C SER A 248 93.13 -62.38 90.51
N GLU A 249 94.33 -61.79 90.46
CA GLU A 249 94.54 -60.42 89.96
C GLU A 249 94.14 -60.31 88.48
N ALA A 250 94.59 -61.26 87.64
CA ALA A 250 94.28 -61.28 86.21
C ALA A 250 92.76 -61.40 85.95
N MET A 251 92.04 -62.22 86.75
CA MET A 251 90.60 -62.35 86.64
C MET A 251 89.86 -61.04 86.94
N MET A 252 90.22 -60.36 88.03
CA MET A 252 89.64 -59.06 88.41
C MET A 252 89.88 -57.99 87.31
N ILE A 253 91.09 -57.95 86.77
CA ILE A 253 91.49 -57.04 85.69
C ILE A 253 90.70 -57.33 84.40
N ASN A 254 90.59 -58.60 84.00
CA ASN A 254 89.85 -59.00 82.81
C ASN A 254 88.35 -58.67 82.91
N GLN A 255 87.75 -58.84 84.10
CA GLN A 255 86.36 -58.46 84.35
C GLN A 255 86.13 -56.94 84.18
N ALA A 256 87.06 -56.12 84.66
CA ALA A 256 87.03 -54.67 84.44
C ALA A 256 87.19 -54.29 82.97
N VAL A 257 88.13 -54.91 82.23
CA VAL A 257 88.33 -54.67 80.79
C VAL A 257 87.09 -55.03 79.97
N LEU A 258 86.43 -56.15 80.26
CA LEU A 258 85.19 -56.56 79.59
C LEU A 258 84.01 -55.61 79.91
N SER A 259 83.94 -55.10 81.15
CA SER A 259 82.96 -54.08 81.53
C SER A 259 83.18 -52.78 80.74
N ASN A 260 84.43 -52.35 80.60
CA ASN A 260 84.80 -51.14 79.86
C ASN A 260 84.47 -51.28 78.36
N ARG A 261 84.76 -52.42 77.72
CA ARG A 261 84.37 -52.67 76.31
C ARG A 261 82.86 -52.60 76.10
N ARG A 262 82.07 -53.17 77.01
CA ARG A 262 80.60 -53.07 76.96
C ARG A 262 80.11 -51.63 77.13
N ALA A 263 80.76 -50.84 77.98
CA ALA A 263 80.44 -49.43 78.17
C ALA A 263 80.75 -48.59 76.92
N VAL A 264 81.90 -48.82 76.27
CA VAL A 264 82.26 -48.15 75.00
C VAL A 264 81.27 -48.52 73.89
N ALA A 265 81.01 -49.80 73.65
CA ALA A 265 80.07 -50.22 72.60
C ALA A 265 78.65 -49.66 72.81
N LYS A 266 78.20 -49.54 74.08
CA LYS A 266 76.92 -48.89 74.40
C LYS A 266 76.97 -47.37 74.23
N LEU A 267 78.08 -46.70 74.55
CA LEU A 267 78.27 -45.27 74.29
C LEU A 267 78.18 -44.98 72.79
N THR A 268 78.90 -45.74 71.95
CA THR A 268 78.89 -45.57 70.49
C THR A 268 77.50 -45.81 69.89
N LEU A 269 76.77 -46.84 70.36
CA LEU A 269 75.38 -47.08 69.96
C LEU A 269 74.47 -45.91 70.35
N ASN A 270 74.52 -45.47 71.63
CA ASN A 270 73.72 -44.36 72.12
C ASN A 270 74.02 -43.03 71.39
N LEU A 271 75.29 -42.78 71.01
CA LEU A 271 75.68 -41.60 70.23
C LEU A 271 75.18 -41.65 68.79
N MET A 272 75.18 -42.82 68.17
CA MET A 272 74.59 -43.03 66.83
C MET A 272 73.06 -42.93 66.87
N GLU A 273 72.43 -43.34 67.98
CA GLU A 273 71.00 -43.17 68.20
C GLU A 273 70.63 -41.68 68.37
N ASP A 274 71.38 -40.90 69.16
CA ASP A 274 71.25 -39.43 69.26
C ASP A 274 71.46 -38.74 67.90
N ASP A 275 72.45 -39.16 67.12
CA ASP A 275 72.72 -38.63 65.77
C ASP A 275 71.54 -38.85 64.81
N LEU A 276 71.03 -40.09 64.72
CA LEU A 276 69.89 -40.44 63.86
C LEU A 276 68.58 -39.79 64.34
N GLN A 277 68.37 -39.65 65.65
CA GLN A 277 67.22 -38.91 66.20
C GLN A 277 67.31 -37.41 65.85
N LYS A 278 68.49 -36.80 65.95
CA LYS A 278 68.73 -35.41 65.54
C LYS A 278 68.55 -35.19 64.05
N GLU A 279 69.16 -36.02 63.20
CA GLU A 279 69.00 -35.92 61.74
C GLU A 279 67.53 -36.09 61.32
N ALA A 280 66.76 -36.98 61.97
CA ALA A 280 65.33 -37.11 61.75
C ALA A 280 64.52 -35.87 62.21
N LEU A 281 64.85 -35.27 63.35
CA LEU A 281 64.22 -34.03 63.83
C LEU A 281 64.54 -32.84 62.90
N HIS A 282 65.80 -32.70 62.47
CA HIS A 282 66.24 -31.72 61.48
C HIS A 282 65.53 -31.92 60.13
N ARG A 283 65.37 -33.17 59.69
CA ARG A 283 64.63 -33.50 58.47
C ARG A 283 63.17 -33.08 58.55
N LEU A 284 62.49 -33.38 59.66
CA LEU A 284 61.11 -32.99 59.88
C LEU A 284 60.93 -31.46 59.92
N ARG A 285 61.82 -30.74 60.65
CA ARG A 285 61.82 -29.27 60.69
C ARG A 285 62.00 -28.67 59.30
N TRP A 286 62.93 -29.19 58.49
CA TRP A 286 63.12 -28.75 57.11
C TRP A 286 61.90 -29.06 56.22
N GLU A 287 61.30 -30.24 56.33
CA GLU A 287 60.11 -30.60 55.55
C GLU A 287 58.90 -29.74 55.90
N ASP A 288 58.71 -29.39 57.18
CA ASP A 288 57.63 -28.50 57.61
C ASP A 288 57.89 -27.05 57.18
N LYS A 289 59.14 -26.56 57.26
CA LYS A 289 59.51 -25.24 56.72
C LYS A 289 59.41 -25.14 55.19
N LEU A 290 59.64 -26.24 54.46
CA LEU A 290 59.39 -26.28 53.01
C LEU A 290 57.88 -26.21 52.69
N LYS A 291 57.01 -26.82 53.52
CA LYS A 291 55.54 -26.69 53.38
C LYS A 291 55.09 -25.27 53.69
N ASP A 292 55.63 -24.65 54.75
CA ASP A 292 55.39 -23.24 55.07
C ASP A 292 55.82 -22.32 53.91
N TRP A 293 57.01 -22.52 53.34
CA TRP A 293 57.50 -21.78 52.17
C TRP A 293 56.54 -21.90 50.97
N LYS A 294 56.16 -23.12 50.59
CA LYS A 294 55.22 -23.36 49.48
C LYS A 294 53.87 -22.67 49.73
N ARG A 295 53.34 -22.77 50.95
CA ARG A 295 52.07 -22.12 51.35
C ARG A 295 52.16 -20.60 51.24
N ILE A 296 53.26 -19.99 51.68
CA ILE A 296 53.49 -18.54 51.60
C ILE A 296 53.58 -18.09 50.13
N LYS A 297 54.37 -18.79 49.30
CA LYS A 297 54.52 -18.45 47.87
C LYS A 297 53.21 -18.59 47.09
N VAL A 298 52.45 -19.67 47.31
CA VAL A 298 51.11 -19.85 46.72
C VAL A 298 50.16 -18.74 47.18
N LEU A 299 50.14 -18.41 48.48
CA LEU A 299 49.28 -17.34 49.01
C LEU A 299 49.64 -15.97 48.40
N ALA A 300 50.92 -15.67 48.22
CA ALA A 300 51.37 -14.44 47.56
C ALA A 300 51.00 -14.41 46.06
N ALA A 301 51.02 -15.54 45.36
CA ALA A 301 50.53 -15.65 43.98
C ALA A 301 49.01 -15.48 43.89
N VAL A 302 48.24 -16.13 44.79
CA VAL A 302 46.78 -15.98 44.89
C VAL A 302 46.38 -14.53 45.22
N ASN A 303 47.11 -13.87 46.12
CA ASN A 303 46.84 -12.47 46.47
C ASN A 303 47.11 -11.53 45.30
N ARG A 304 48.22 -11.68 44.56
CA ARG A 304 48.48 -10.91 43.33
C ARG A 304 47.38 -11.10 42.26
N PHE A 305 46.79 -12.30 42.17
CA PHE A 305 45.65 -12.56 41.29
C PHE A 305 44.35 -11.91 41.80
N LYS A 306 44.12 -11.90 43.13
CA LYS A 306 43.02 -11.14 43.77
C LYS A 306 43.18 -9.63 43.56
N ASP A 307 44.38 -9.08 43.65
CA ASP A 307 44.66 -7.66 43.39
C ASP A 307 44.45 -7.30 41.91
N PHE A 308 44.75 -8.22 41.00
CA PHE A 308 44.43 -8.10 39.58
C PHE A 308 42.90 -8.10 39.33
N ILE A 309 42.16 -9.04 39.93
CA ILE A 309 40.70 -9.12 39.77
C ILE A 309 39.98 -7.89 40.36
N ASN A 310 40.42 -7.40 41.52
CA ASN A 310 39.87 -6.19 42.13
C ASN A 310 40.45 -4.89 41.52
N GLY A 311 41.27 -4.99 40.48
CA GLY A 311 41.91 -3.86 39.81
C GLY A 311 40.94 -3.05 38.94
N PRO A 312 41.27 -1.78 38.63
CA PRO A 312 40.42 -0.91 37.82
C PRO A 312 40.22 -1.41 36.38
N ALA A 313 41.07 -2.32 35.88
CA ALA A 313 40.94 -2.92 34.55
C ALA A 313 39.66 -3.75 34.36
N LEU A 314 39.05 -4.24 35.46
CA LEU A 314 37.81 -5.02 35.44
C LEU A 314 36.57 -4.16 35.74
N ASN A 315 36.62 -3.35 36.80
CA ASN A 315 35.46 -2.59 37.28
C ASN A 315 35.30 -1.19 36.66
N ASP A 316 36.33 -0.62 36.05
CA ASP A 316 36.32 0.76 35.55
C ASP A 316 37.19 0.92 34.28
N SER A 317 37.03 -0.02 33.34
CA SER A 317 37.76 0.03 32.07
C SER A 317 37.33 1.23 31.22
N LYS A 318 38.32 1.95 30.68
CA LYS A 318 38.11 3.14 29.86
C LYS A 318 37.19 2.87 28.66
N ASP A 319 37.33 1.73 28.00
CA ASP A 319 36.59 1.43 26.77
C ASP A 319 35.11 1.09 27.03
N ILE A 320 34.81 0.56 28.21
CA ILE A 320 33.43 0.38 28.71
C ILE A 320 32.80 1.75 28.97
N ARG A 321 33.53 2.66 29.65
CA ARG A 321 33.07 4.02 29.92
C ARG A 321 32.86 4.83 28.64
N ASP A 322 33.83 4.84 27.73
CA ASP A 322 33.73 5.51 26.42
C ASP A 322 32.54 4.96 25.59
N THR A 323 32.21 3.68 25.75
CA THR A 323 31.05 3.03 25.12
C THR A 323 29.72 3.53 25.72
N LEU A 324 29.60 3.57 27.06
CA LEU A 324 28.40 4.11 27.75
C LEU A 324 28.23 5.62 27.53
N ASP A 325 29.31 6.39 27.50
CA ASP A 325 29.27 7.81 27.12
C ASP A 325 28.85 7.99 25.65
N THR A 326 29.13 7.03 24.78
CA THR A 326 28.67 7.03 23.38
C THR A 326 27.19 6.65 23.26
N LEU A 327 26.71 5.70 24.08
CA LEU A 327 25.30 5.38 24.28
C LEU A 327 24.52 6.64 24.69
N HIS A 328 24.85 7.26 25.84
CA HIS A 328 24.12 8.41 26.38
C HIS A 328 24.04 9.60 25.40
N ARG A 329 25.16 9.94 24.72
CA ARG A 329 25.18 11.01 23.71
C ARG A 329 24.29 10.69 22.50
N SER A 330 24.25 9.43 22.08
CA SER A 330 23.42 8.99 20.94
C SER A 330 21.94 8.93 21.32
N GLN A 331 21.62 8.42 22.50
CA GLN A 331 20.29 8.43 23.11
C GLN A 331 19.71 9.84 23.22
N ALA A 332 20.44 10.78 23.82
CA ALA A 332 19.98 12.17 23.95
C ALA A 332 19.68 12.83 22.60
N ARG A 333 20.54 12.59 21.59
CA ARG A 333 20.31 13.07 20.21
C ARG A 333 19.04 12.47 19.61
N TYR A 334 18.89 11.15 19.65
CA TYR A 334 17.76 10.48 19.01
C TYR A 334 16.44 10.66 19.77
N ASN A 335 16.43 10.81 21.09
CA ASN A 335 15.23 11.21 21.81
C ASN A 335 14.83 12.66 21.47
N THR A 336 15.78 13.58 21.27
CA THR A 336 15.49 14.94 20.77
C THR A 336 14.88 14.89 19.36
N GLU A 337 15.42 14.06 18.47
CA GLU A 337 14.84 13.81 17.14
C GLU A 337 13.40 13.25 17.26
N ARG A 338 13.20 12.26 18.14
CA ARG A 338 11.90 11.61 18.39
C ARG A 338 10.86 12.59 18.93
N ILE A 339 11.21 13.40 19.93
CA ILE A 339 10.33 14.43 20.50
C ILE A 339 9.97 15.47 19.43
N THR A 340 10.91 15.85 18.56
CA THR A 340 10.62 16.77 17.44
C THR A 340 9.61 16.18 16.45
N VAL A 341 9.76 14.89 16.10
CA VAL A 341 8.79 14.18 15.24
C VAL A 341 7.43 14.04 15.93
N LEU A 342 7.39 13.74 17.24
CA LEU A 342 6.15 13.66 18.02
C LEU A 342 5.43 15.03 18.10
N GLN A 343 6.17 16.12 18.30
CA GLN A 343 5.61 17.47 18.33
C GLN A 343 5.03 17.92 16.97
N ALA A 344 5.50 17.38 15.86
CA ALA A 344 4.95 17.66 14.53
C ALA A 344 3.47 17.22 14.38
N ILE A 345 2.97 16.33 15.24
CA ILE A 345 1.54 15.97 15.29
C ILE A 345 0.65 17.22 15.46
N LYS A 346 1.11 18.24 16.20
CA LYS A 346 0.35 19.47 16.49
C LYS A 346 -0.01 20.30 15.26
N THR A 347 0.57 20.03 14.10
CA THR A 347 0.22 20.68 12.82
C THR A 347 -0.46 19.74 11.81
N MET A 348 -0.62 18.45 12.14
CA MET A 348 -1.27 17.44 11.29
C MET A 348 -2.78 17.34 11.58
N THR A 349 -3.41 18.50 11.68
CA THR A 349 -4.84 18.69 11.99
C THR A 349 -5.52 19.41 10.82
N PRO A 350 -6.87 19.38 10.72
CA PRO A 350 -7.59 20.05 9.65
C PRO A 350 -7.19 21.52 9.48
N PRO A 351 -7.05 22.03 8.24
CA PRO A 351 -7.27 21.32 6.97
C PRO A 351 -6.07 20.45 6.53
N ASN A 352 -4.93 20.58 7.20
CA ASN A 352 -3.62 20.02 6.83
C ASN A 352 -3.39 18.58 7.33
N CYS A 353 -4.41 17.74 7.28
CA CYS A 353 -4.32 16.33 7.67
C CYS A 353 -4.78 15.40 6.54
N SER A 354 -4.08 14.28 6.37
CA SER A 354 -4.42 13.24 5.39
C SER A 354 -3.78 11.89 5.76
N GLN A 355 -4.33 10.78 5.25
CA GLN A 355 -3.77 9.44 5.45
C GLN A 355 -2.31 9.34 5.02
N SER A 356 -1.94 9.99 3.91
CA SER A 356 -0.59 9.95 3.35
C SER A 356 0.42 10.69 4.23
N LEU A 357 0.07 11.88 4.73
CA LEU A 357 0.93 12.66 5.62
C LEU A 357 1.20 11.91 6.93
N ILE A 358 0.15 11.34 7.53
CA ILE A 358 0.24 10.60 8.80
C ILE A 358 1.00 9.28 8.64
N THR A 359 0.89 8.62 7.47
CA THR A 359 1.71 7.43 7.15
C THR A 359 3.20 7.78 7.01
N VAL A 360 3.54 8.90 6.33
CA VAL A 360 4.92 9.39 6.24
C VAL A 360 5.46 9.77 7.62
N TRP A 361 4.67 10.48 8.43
CA TRP A 361 5.01 10.80 9.82
C TRP A 361 5.31 9.56 10.67
N TYR A 362 4.45 8.54 10.60
CA TYR A 362 4.66 7.29 11.34
C TYR A 362 5.91 6.53 10.87
N SER A 363 6.21 6.56 9.56
CA SER A 363 7.46 5.98 9.04
C SER A 363 8.70 6.73 9.56
N ASN A 364 8.65 8.07 9.67
CA ASN A 364 9.73 8.86 10.26
C ASN A 364 9.89 8.58 11.75
N LEU A 365 8.78 8.48 12.51
CA LEU A 365 8.81 8.16 13.94
C LEU A 365 9.39 6.76 14.20
N SER A 366 8.96 5.77 13.41
CA SER A 366 9.49 4.40 13.46
C SER A 366 10.98 4.40 13.18
N ALA A 367 11.42 5.05 12.09
CA ALA A 367 12.85 5.17 11.75
C ALA A 367 13.70 5.92 12.79
N VAL A 368 13.11 6.65 13.75
CA VAL A 368 13.85 7.19 14.91
C VAL A 368 13.89 6.21 16.08
N ASN A 369 12.82 5.45 16.33
CA ASN A 369 12.85 4.34 17.29
C ASN A 369 13.88 3.28 16.86
N ASP A 370 13.90 2.92 15.57
CA ASP A 370 14.84 1.96 14.99
C ASP A 370 16.31 2.41 15.15
N LYS A 371 16.59 3.73 15.09
CA LYS A 371 17.93 4.29 15.37
C LYS A 371 18.34 4.14 16.83
N ILE A 372 17.39 4.22 17.77
CA ILE A 372 17.63 4.04 19.21
C ILE A 372 17.95 2.56 19.47
N ASP A 373 17.13 1.66 18.96
CA ASP A 373 17.32 0.20 19.05
C ASP A 373 18.64 -0.26 18.40
N CYS A 374 19.00 0.29 17.22
CA CYS A 374 20.30 0.03 16.60
C CYS A 374 21.49 0.45 17.48
N VAL A 375 21.38 1.54 18.24
CA VAL A 375 22.43 1.96 19.20
C VAL A 375 22.45 1.05 20.42
N HIS A 376 21.29 0.64 20.94
CA HIS A 376 21.17 -0.33 22.03
C HIS A 376 21.87 -1.65 21.66
N ILE A 377 21.54 -2.21 20.50
CA ILE A 377 22.11 -3.46 19.97
C ILE A 377 23.63 -3.33 19.71
N ASP A 378 24.11 -2.23 19.13
CA ASP A 378 25.57 -2.03 18.89
C ASP A 378 26.34 -1.82 20.20
N THR A 379 25.73 -1.16 21.19
CA THR A 379 26.30 -0.98 22.53
C THR A 379 26.42 -2.33 23.26
N MET A 380 25.36 -3.14 23.25
CA MET A 380 25.33 -4.46 23.88
C MET A 380 26.43 -5.37 23.32
N LYS A 381 26.56 -5.43 21.98
CA LYS A 381 27.62 -6.19 21.29
C LYS A 381 29.02 -5.73 21.68
N ARG A 382 29.27 -4.42 21.76
CA ARG A 382 30.57 -3.88 22.20
C ARG A 382 30.89 -4.30 23.63
N LEU A 383 29.94 -4.14 24.56
CA LEU A 383 30.13 -4.52 25.96
C LEU A 383 30.42 -6.01 26.09
N GLN A 384 29.67 -6.89 25.40
CA GLN A 384 29.94 -8.33 25.35
C GLN A 384 31.38 -8.62 24.87
N CYS A 385 31.81 -8.05 23.74
CA CYS A 385 33.16 -8.22 23.22
C CYS A 385 34.26 -7.72 24.17
N TYR A 386 34.04 -6.62 24.90
CA TYR A 386 35.02 -6.11 25.88
C TYR A 386 35.11 -7.02 27.11
N TYR A 387 33.99 -7.47 27.65
CA TYR A 387 34.00 -8.41 28.79
C TYR A 387 34.56 -9.78 28.41
N GLU A 388 34.28 -10.29 27.21
CA GLU A 388 34.91 -11.52 26.70
C GLU A 388 36.44 -11.39 26.63
N GLN A 389 36.97 -10.28 26.10
CA GLN A 389 38.41 -9.99 26.11
C GLN A 389 38.96 -9.93 27.53
N ILE A 390 38.22 -9.35 28.49
CA ILE A 390 38.61 -9.30 29.90
C ILE A 390 38.65 -10.72 30.51
N TRP A 391 37.70 -11.60 30.17
CA TRP A 391 37.71 -12.99 30.65
C TRP A 391 38.86 -13.82 30.05
N GLN A 392 39.19 -13.65 28.76
CA GLN A 392 40.38 -14.25 28.17
C GLN A 392 41.67 -13.78 28.87
N ASN A 393 41.80 -12.46 29.12
CA ASN A 393 42.92 -11.94 29.91
C ASN A 393 42.97 -12.52 31.34
N CYS A 394 41.83 -12.83 31.96
CA CYS A 394 41.79 -13.49 33.27
C CYS A 394 42.28 -14.95 33.18
N LEU A 395 41.89 -15.70 32.15
CA LEU A 395 42.35 -17.07 31.91
C LEU A 395 43.86 -17.12 31.62
N ASP A 396 44.38 -16.20 30.81
CA ASP A 396 45.84 -16.04 30.60
C ASP A 396 46.59 -15.83 31.92
N LYS A 397 46.00 -15.10 32.89
CA LYS A 397 46.57 -14.94 34.24
C LYS A 397 46.45 -16.19 35.10
N VAL A 398 45.44 -17.04 34.90
CA VAL A 398 45.34 -18.36 35.55
C VAL A 398 46.43 -19.31 35.03
N GLU A 399 46.70 -19.33 33.73
CA GLU A 399 47.81 -20.13 33.18
C GLU A 399 49.17 -19.58 33.62
N CYS A 400 49.38 -18.26 33.63
CA CYS A 400 50.59 -17.65 34.22
C CYS A 400 50.79 -18.05 35.71
N PHE A 401 49.71 -18.15 36.48
CA PHE A 401 49.75 -18.61 37.87
C PHE A 401 50.11 -20.10 37.98
N LYS A 402 49.55 -20.97 37.12
CA LYS A 402 49.91 -22.39 37.07
C LYS A 402 51.40 -22.57 36.77
N ASP A 403 51.92 -21.86 35.77
CA ASP A 403 53.35 -21.89 35.40
C ASP A 403 54.24 -21.43 36.57
N GLU A 404 53.92 -20.29 37.20
CA GLU A 404 54.69 -19.78 38.35
C GLU A 404 54.68 -20.79 39.52
N VAL A 405 53.50 -21.29 39.90
CA VAL A 405 53.33 -22.21 41.03
C VAL A 405 53.94 -23.59 40.75
N HIS A 406 53.99 -24.03 39.49
CA HIS A 406 54.67 -25.28 39.13
C HIS A 406 56.18 -25.22 39.42
N THR A 407 56.82 -24.05 39.29
CA THR A 407 58.24 -23.86 39.68
C THR A 407 58.50 -24.11 41.17
N TYR A 408 57.47 -24.03 42.02
CA TYR A 408 57.57 -24.31 43.46
C TYR A 408 57.54 -25.82 43.78
N GLY A 409 57.48 -26.68 42.75
CA GLY A 409 57.53 -28.14 42.89
C GLY A 409 56.30 -28.71 43.60
N LEU A 410 55.12 -28.17 43.34
CA LEU A 410 53.83 -28.71 43.77
C LEU A 410 53.32 -29.74 42.75
N PRO A 411 52.58 -30.78 43.17
CA PRO A 411 51.96 -31.72 42.24
C PRO A 411 50.77 -31.06 41.53
N VAL A 412 50.55 -31.43 40.27
CA VAL A 412 49.51 -30.81 39.42
C VAL A 412 48.10 -30.93 40.03
N GLU A 413 47.80 -32.01 40.77
CA GLU A 413 46.54 -32.17 41.50
C GLU A 413 46.32 -31.06 42.56
N GLU A 414 47.36 -30.65 43.31
CA GLU A 414 47.27 -29.55 44.31
C GLU A 414 47.23 -28.16 43.65
N ILE A 415 47.89 -27.98 42.50
CA ILE A 415 47.84 -26.72 41.75
C ILE A 415 46.43 -26.50 41.19
N GLN A 416 45.83 -27.55 40.62
CA GLN A 416 44.49 -27.47 40.04
C GLN A 416 43.41 -27.24 41.13
N ASP A 417 43.53 -27.88 42.30
CA ASP A 417 42.61 -27.64 43.43
C ASP A 417 42.61 -26.16 43.87
N VAL A 418 43.78 -25.51 43.94
CA VAL A 418 43.88 -24.06 44.23
C VAL A 418 43.31 -23.21 43.08
N VAL A 419 43.54 -23.60 41.82
CA VAL A 419 42.96 -22.91 40.66
C VAL A 419 41.43 -22.96 40.67
N ASP A 420 40.84 -24.14 40.93
CA ASP A 420 39.39 -24.33 40.92
C ASP A 420 38.72 -23.66 42.13
N THR A 421 39.30 -23.79 43.33
CA THR A 421 38.68 -23.31 44.59
C THR A 421 38.84 -21.81 44.84
N GLU A 422 39.99 -21.22 44.47
CA GLU A 422 40.29 -19.80 44.71
C GLU A 422 40.19 -18.96 43.43
N LEU A 423 40.89 -19.32 42.34
CA LEU A 423 41.02 -18.44 41.17
C LEU A 423 39.76 -18.46 40.29
N LEU A 424 39.38 -19.61 39.74
CA LEU A 424 38.20 -19.73 38.87
C LEU A 424 36.90 -19.47 39.63
N SER A 425 36.86 -19.81 40.92
CA SER A 425 35.80 -19.43 41.86
C SER A 425 35.63 -17.91 41.97
N LEU A 426 36.67 -17.09 41.80
CA LEU A 426 36.56 -15.63 41.76
C LEU A 426 36.16 -15.13 40.37
N VAL A 427 36.82 -15.61 39.31
CA VAL A 427 36.48 -15.25 37.91
C VAL A 427 35.00 -15.50 37.65
N GLY A 428 34.49 -16.69 37.98
CA GLY A 428 33.07 -17.04 37.79
C GLY A 428 32.08 -16.22 38.62
N LYS A 429 32.49 -15.64 39.77
CA LYS A 429 31.63 -14.70 40.53
C LYS A 429 31.56 -13.34 39.83
N CYS A 430 32.69 -12.80 39.40
CA CYS A 430 32.74 -11.52 38.69
C CYS A 430 32.04 -11.62 37.32
N GLN A 431 32.29 -12.70 36.57
CA GLN A 431 31.63 -12.99 35.31
C GLN A 431 30.11 -13.03 35.48
N LYS A 432 29.59 -13.81 36.45
CA LYS A 432 28.14 -13.92 36.69
C LYS A 432 27.50 -12.57 37.05
N GLN A 433 28.16 -11.72 37.83
CA GLN A 433 27.65 -10.39 38.17
C GLN A 433 27.55 -9.47 36.94
N VAL A 434 28.53 -9.55 36.03
CA VAL A 434 28.50 -8.81 34.76
C VAL A 434 27.44 -9.37 33.81
N GLU A 435 27.31 -10.69 33.71
CA GLU A 435 26.28 -11.34 32.89
C GLU A 435 24.86 -11.01 33.37
N GLU A 436 24.61 -11.03 34.70
CA GLU A 436 23.34 -10.58 35.29
C GLU A 436 23.04 -9.11 34.97
N HIS A 437 24.04 -8.23 35.02
CA HIS A 437 23.88 -6.82 34.66
C HIS A 437 23.57 -6.63 33.16
N LEU A 438 24.27 -7.37 32.29
CA LEU A 438 24.03 -7.34 30.84
C LEU A 438 22.64 -7.91 30.48
N GLU A 439 22.18 -8.97 31.15
CA GLU A 439 20.84 -9.55 30.96
C GLU A 439 19.73 -8.58 31.44
N VAL A 440 19.99 -7.75 32.45
CA VAL A 440 19.07 -6.65 32.84
C VAL A 440 19.07 -5.52 31.81
N LEU A 441 20.23 -5.12 31.31
CA LEU A 441 20.38 -4.06 30.30
C LEU A 441 19.70 -4.42 28.97
N ASP A 442 19.91 -5.63 28.48
CA ASP A 442 19.32 -6.14 27.23
C ASP A 442 17.79 -6.20 27.31
N ARG A 443 17.25 -6.72 28.43
CA ARG A 443 15.80 -6.70 28.70
C ARG A 443 15.24 -5.28 28.77
N ALA A 444 15.96 -4.33 29.36
CA ALA A 444 15.51 -2.94 29.42
C ALA A 444 15.42 -2.30 28.03
N PHE A 445 16.43 -2.52 27.17
CA PHE A 445 16.42 -2.09 25.77
C PHE A 445 15.25 -2.73 25.00
N GLU A 446 15.05 -4.05 25.11
CA GLU A 446 13.98 -4.76 24.40
C GLU A 446 12.57 -4.29 24.83
N CYS A 447 12.36 -4.03 26.14
CA CYS A 447 11.11 -3.48 26.66
C CYS A 447 10.84 -2.08 26.09
N LEU A 448 11.85 -1.21 26.03
CA LEU A 448 11.72 0.14 25.49
C LEU A 448 11.46 0.16 23.98
N ALA A 449 12.09 -0.72 23.22
CA ALA A 449 11.81 -0.89 21.80
C ALA A 449 10.33 -1.30 21.58
N LYS A 450 9.85 -2.31 22.33
CA LYS A 450 8.44 -2.76 22.32
C LYS A 450 7.48 -1.62 22.70
N ARG A 451 7.74 -0.91 23.80
CA ARG A 451 6.87 0.16 24.32
C ARG A 451 6.82 1.37 23.38
N ALA A 452 7.97 1.80 22.86
CA ALA A 452 8.04 2.88 21.88
C ALA A 452 7.31 2.52 20.57
N ALA A 453 7.47 1.29 20.05
CA ALA A 453 6.75 0.81 18.88
C ALA A 453 5.22 0.74 19.12
N GLY A 454 4.80 0.24 20.28
CA GLY A 454 3.40 0.16 20.71
C GLY A 454 2.71 1.53 20.77
N LEU A 455 3.29 2.47 21.53
CA LEU A 455 2.76 3.84 21.67
C LEU A 455 2.76 4.58 20.32
N SER A 456 3.80 4.41 19.50
CA SER A 456 3.86 5.01 18.16
C SER A 456 2.76 4.47 17.23
N LYS A 457 2.46 3.16 17.31
CA LYS A 457 1.40 2.50 16.54
C LYS A 457 0.00 2.92 17.00
N LEU A 458 -0.19 3.16 18.31
CA LEU A 458 -1.43 3.70 18.87
C LEU A 458 -1.68 5.14 18.39
N LEU A 459 -0.69 6.04 18.47
CA LEU A 459 -0.79 7.40 17.91
C LEU A 459 -1.09 7.37 16.40
N PHE A 460 -0.44 6.49 15.64
CA PHE A 460 -0.73 6.32 14.21
C PHE A 460 -2.19 5.90 13.95
N LYS A 461 -2.70 4.87 14.65
CA LYS A 461 -4.11 4.45 14.59
C LYS A 461 -5.07 5.62 14.89
N PHE A 462 -4.79 6.39 15.95
CA PHE A 462 -5.62 7.52 16.39
C PHE A 462 -5.64 8.64 15.35
N LEU A 463 -4.48 9.10 14.88
CA LEU A 463 -4.38 10.19 13.89
C LEU A 463 -4.96 9.81 12.53
N ARG A 464 -4.75 8.56 12.09
CA ARG A 464 -5.37 7.95 10.91
C ARG A 464 -6.90 8.04 10.98
N SER A 465 -7.47 7.67 12.12
CA SER A 465 -8.93 7.74 12.34
C SER A 465 -9.43 9.19 12.43
N ALA A 466 -8.69 10.08 13.08
CA ALA A 466 -9.05 11.50 13.19
C ALA A 466 -9.06 12.21 11.82
N SER A 467 -8.02 12.00 11.01
CA SER A 467 -7.93 12.58 9.66
C SER A 467 -8.98 12.04 8.68
N LEU A 468 -9.42 10.79 8.85
CA LEU A 468 -10.52 10.23 8.06
C LEU A 468 -11.82 11.03 8.23
N LEU A 469 -12.08 11.61 9.41
CA LEU A 469 -13.25 12.47 9.65
C LEU A 469 -13.27 13.69 8.70
N TRP A 470 -12.10 14.27 8.46
CA TRP A 470 -11.90 15.42 7.59
C TRP A 470 -12.01 15.06 6.10
N GLU A 471 -11.43 13.94 5.69
CA GLU A 471 -11.54 13.40 4.32
C GLU A 471 -12.99 13.02 3.99
N VAL A 472 -13.72 12.40 4.93
CA VAL A 472 -15.14 12.06 4.77
C VAL A 472 -16.01 13.32 4.68
N HIS A 473 -15.73 14.35 5.50
CA HIS A 473 -16.48 15.60 5.49
C HIS A 473 -16.26 16.42 4.21
N THR A 474 -15.02 16.54 3.73
CA THR A 474 -14.72 17.25 2.48
C THR A 474 -15.34 16.56 1.27
N ALA A 475 -15.30 15.22 1.21
CA ALA A 475 -16.08 14.43 0.24
C ALA A 475 -17.61 14.52 0.46
N GLY A 476 -18.06 14.83 1.68
CA GLY A 476 -19.44 15.15 2.02
C GLY A 476 -19.92 16.45 1.38
N LEU A 477 -19.20 17.54 1.61
CA LEU A 477 -19.50 18.86 1.04
C LEU A 477 -19.53 18.80 -0.49
N GLN A 478 -18.56 18.13 -1.11
CA GLN A 478 -18.54 17.94 -2.57
C GLN A 478 -19.78 17.18 -3.09
N ARG A 479 -20.27 16.18 -2.36
CA ARG A 479 -21.52 15.48 -2.69
C ARG A 479 -22.75 16.40 -2.56
N ARG A 480 -22.78 17.34 -1.61
CA ARG A 480 -23.87 18.33 -1.48
C ARG A 480 -23.90 19.30 -2.67
N GLU A 481 -22.74 19.75 -3.13
CA GLU A 481 -22.61 20.60 -4.33
C GLU A 481 -23.05 19.86 -5.60
N GLN A 482 -22.59 18.62 -5.80
CA GLN A 482 -23.01 17.77 -6.93
C GLN A 482 -24.52 17.48 -6.90
N GLN A 483 -25.10 17.26 -5.70
CA GLN A 483 -26.53 17.07 -5.52
C GLN A 483 -27.34 18.29 -5.95
N LEU A 484 -26.87 19.51 -5.64
CA LEU A 484 -27.50 20.76 -6.12
C LEU A 484 -27.42 20.87 -7.64
N GLN A 485 -26.22 20.71 -8.20
CA GLN A 485 -25.98 20.86 -9.64
C GLN A 485 -26.86 19.90 -10.45
N GLY A 486 -26.96 18.63 -10.04
CA GLY A 486 -27.83 17.65 -10.70
C GLY A 486 -29.32 18.00 -10.66
N GLN A 487 -29.82 18.55 -9.55
CA GLN A 487 -31.22 19.00 -9.45
C GLN A 487 -31.52 20.18 -10.37
N VAL A 488 -30.60 21.15 -10.46
CA VAL A 488 -30.75 22.31 -11.37
C VAL A 488 -30.66 21.88 -12.83
N GLU A 489 -29.78 20.92 -13.17
CA GLU A 489 -29.69 20.36 -14.52
C GLU A 489 -30.93 19.55 -14.94
N GLU A 490 -31.50 18.73 -14.05
CA GLU A 490 -32.74 17.98 -14.31
C GLU A 490 -33.92 18.92 -14.57
N LEU A 491 -34.09 19.96 -13.74
CA LEU A 491 -35.10 21.00 -13.94
C LEU A 491 -34.92 21.71 -15.29
N LEU A 492 -33.72 22.17 -15.60
CA LEU A 492 -33.40 22.82 -16.88
C LEU A 492 -33.62 21.89 -18.08
N GLN A 493 -33.31 20.61 -17.98
CA GLN A 493 -33.50 19.65 -19.07
C GLN A 493 -34.99 19.36 -19.29
N SER A 494 -35.77 19.19 -18.21
CA SER A 494 -37.22 18.99 -18.32
C SER A 494 -37.92 20.19 -18.97
N TYR A 495 -37.58 21.41 -18.55
CA TYR A 495 -38.15 22.62 -19.12
C TYR A 495 -37.77 22.82 -20.60
N LYS A 496 -36.52 22.54 -20.99
CA LYS A 496 -36.09 22.61 -22.40
C LYS A 496 -36.93 21.70 -23.30
N GLN A 497 -37.35 20.52 -22.81
CA GLN A 497 -38.25 19.63 -23.55
C GLN A 497 -39.68 20.16 -23.64
N GLU A 498 -40.19 20.83 -22.60
CA GLU A 498 -41.51 21.47 -22.60
C GLU A 498 -41.55 22.68 -23.55
N GLN A 499 -40.54 23.55 -23.46
CA GLN A 499 -40.37 24.70 -24.35
C GLN A 499 -40.30 24.25 -25.81
N LEU A 500 -39.51 23.23 -26.15
CA LEU A 500 -39.39 22.74 -27.53
C LEU A 500 -40.74 22.27 -28.10
N LYS A 501 -41.60 21.64 -27.28
CA LYS A 501 -42.97 21.26 -27.68
C LYS A 501 -43.86 22.49 -27.92
N LYS A 502 -43.68 23.57 -27.16
CA LYS A 502 -44.44 24.82 -27.31
C LYS A 502 -43.96 25.67 -28.48
N ASP A 503 -42.65 25.79 -28.69
CA ASP A 503 -42.07 26.50 -29.83
C ASP A 503 -42.41 25.76 -31.15
N THR A 504 -42.32 24.43 -31.22
CA THR A 504 -42.77 23.68 -32.43
C THR A 504 -44.28 23.75 -32.67
N GLN A 505 -45.12 23.82 -31.63
CA GLN A 505 -46.55 24.11 -31.79
C GLN A 505 -46.79 25.53 -32.30
N LEU A 506 -45.98 26.51 -31.87
CA LEU A 506 -46.03 27.87 -32.37
C LEU A 506 -45.69 27.91 -33.87
N ASP A 507 -44.59 27.29 -34.30
CA ASP A 507 -44.15 27.30 -35.71
C ASP A 507 -45.26 26.79 -36.66
N ILE A 508 -45.93 25.69 -36.28
CA ILE A 508 -47.08 25.14 -37.01
C ILE A 508 -48.25 26.15 -37.08
N LEU A 509 -48.50 26.92 -36.01
CA LEU A 509 -49.53 27.97 -36.03
C LEU A 509 -49.08 29.22 -36.81
N LEU A 510 -47.79 29.54 -36.88
CA LEU A 510 -47.26 30.66 -37.66
C LEU A 510 -47.36 30.40 -39.16
N ASP A 511 -46.95 29.21 -39.62
CA ASP A 511 -47.14 28.79 -41.01
C ASP A 511 -48.61 28.71 -41.39
N LYS A 512 -49.49 28.27 -40.47
CA LYS A 512 -50.93 28.33 -40.67
C LYS A 512 -51.44 29.78 -40.76
N LEU A 513 -51.04 30.67 -39.85
CA LEU A 513 -51.46 32.08 -39.83
C LEU A 513 -51.11 32.77 -41.15
N ARG A 514 -49.90 32.52 -41.65
CA ARG A 514 -49.40 33.00 -42.94
C ARG A 514 -50.22 32.49 -44.14
N GLN A 515 -50.87 31.33 -44.02
CA GLN A 515 -51.62 30.68 -45.10
C GLN A 515 -53.15 30.74 -44.94
N GLU A 516 -53.69 31.39 -43.90
CA GLU A 516 -55.13 31.50 -43.72
C GLU A 516 -55.80 32.35 -44.80
N SER A 517 -57.08 32.05 -45.06
CA SER A 517 -57.83 32.56 -46.23
C SER A 517 -58.86 33.64 -45.91
N SER A 518 -58.96 34.06 -44.65
CA SER A 518 -59.86 35.13 -44.18
C SER A 518 -59.33 35.71 -42.88
N GLU A 519 -59.54 37.01 -42.69
CA GLU A 519 -59.15 37.76 -41.50
C GLU A 519 -59.74 37.15 -40.20
N ASP A 520 -60.95 36.58 -40.27
CA ASP A 520 -61.59 35.95 -39.10
C ASP A 520 -60.88 34.67 -38.65
N PHE A 521 -60.43 33.83 -39.60
CA PHE A 521 -59.63 32.64 -39.28
C PHE A 521 -58.19 33.00 -38.89
N MET A 522 -57.66 34.12 -39.39
CA MET A 522 -56.39 34.67 -38.94
C MET A 522 -56.47 35.12 -37.48
N LYS A 523 -57.50 35.88 -37.07
CA LYS A 523 -57.72 36.29 -35.66
C LYS A 523 -57.78 35.08 -34.73
N VAL A 524 -58.62 34.09 -35.04
CA VAL A 524 -58.73 32.84 -34.28
C VAL A 524 -57.43 32.01 -34.24
N THR A 525 -56.50 32.22 -35.17
CA THR A 525 -55.17 31.59 -35.17
C THR A 525 -54.15 32.43 -34.38
N LEU A 526 -54.21 33.76 -34.49
CA LEU A 526 -53.42 34.71 -33.72
C LEU A 526 -53.72 34.61 -32.21
N ASP A 527 -54.98 34.48 -31.82
CA ASP A 527 -55.40 34.28 -30.42
C ASP A 527 -54.76 33.01 -29.82
N LYS A 528 -54.65 31.94 -30.62
CA LYS A 528 -53.99 30.68 -30.20
C LYS A 528 -52.48 30.83 -30.09
N ILE A 529 -51.88 31.62 -30.98
CA ILE A 529 -50.45 31.98 -30.90
C ILE A 529 -50.18 32.81 -29.63
N PHE A 530 -51.01 33.80 -29.33
CA PHE A 530 -50.91 34.57 -28.09
C PHE A 530 -51.14 33.70 -26.85
N GLY A 531 -52.02 32.69 -26.93
CA GLY A 531 -52.16 31.65 -25.90
C GLY A 531 -50.86 30.87 -25.66
N ILE A 532 -50.23 30.33 -26.71
CA ILE A 532 -48.95 29.60 -26.58
C ILE A 532 -47.81 30.51 -26.08
N LEU A 533 -47.79 31.78 -26.47
CA LEU A 533 -46.82 32.74 -25.93
C LEU A 533 -47.11 33.04 -24.45
N GLY A 534 -48.38 33.13 -24.04
CA GLY A 534 -48.78 33.21 -22.64
C GLY A 534 -48.31 32.01 -21.81
N ASP A 535 -48.51 30.80 -22.32
CA ASP A 535 -48.01 29.55 -21.71
C ASP A 535 -46.48 29.58 -21.56
N LEU A 536 -45.75 29.97 -22.62
CA LEU A 536 -44.28 30.09 -22.59
C LEU A 536 -43.81 31.13 -21.56
N LYS A 537 -44.48 32.28 -21.47
CA LYS A 537 -44.17 33.31 -20.46
C LYS A 537 -44.39 32.78 -19.05
N GLN A 538 -45.52 32.10 -18.82
CA GLN A 538 -45.82 31.49 -17.52
C GLN A 538 -44.81 30.38 -17.18
N GLY A 539 -44.37 29.63 -18.19
CA GLY A 539 -43.29 28.64 -18.11
C GLY A 539 -41.96 29.22 -17.62
N TYR A 540 -41.49 30.34 -18.18
CA TYR A 540 -40.26 30.99 -17.71
C TYR A 540 -40.37 31.44 -16.25
N MET A 541 -41.55 31.93 -15.84
CA MET A 541 -41.79 32.36 -14.45
C MET A 541 -41.88 31.18 -13.47
N THR A 542 -42.44 30.03 -13.88
CA THR A 542 -42.41 28.81 -13.05
C THR A 542 -41.03 28.21 -12.97
N LEU A 543 -40.30 28.10 -14.10
CA LEU A 543 -38.92 27.61 -14.10
C LEU A 543 -38.04 28.47 -13.19
N HIS A 544 -38.06 29.79 -13.35
CA HIS A 544 -37.24 30.68 -12.53
C HIS A 544 -37.55 30.54 -11.04
N LYS A 545 -38.83 30.41 -10.67
CA LYS A 545 -39.19 30.12 -9.28
C LYS A 545 -38.60 28.79 -8.80
N GLU A 546 -38.67 27.73 -9.59
CA GLU A 546 -38.16 26.42 -9.19
C GLU A 546 -36.61 26.35 -9.21
N GLU A 547 -35.94 27.10 -10.08
CA GLU A 547 -34.48 27.33 -10.03
C GLU A 547 -34.07 28.02 -8.72
N ILE A 548 -34.78 29.10 -8.31
CA ILE A 548 -34.52 29.82 -7.06
C ILE A 548 -34.87 28.96 -5.83
N ASP A 549 -36.06 28.33 -5.80
CA ASP A 549 -36.49 27.40 -4.74
C ASP A 549 -35.43 26.28 -4.52
N THR A 550 -34.76 25.84 -5.58
CA THR A 550 -33.73 24.77 -5.53
C THR A 550 -32.37 25.31 -5.05
N VAL A 551 -31.94 26.47 -5.55
CA VAL A 551 -30.70 27.13 -5.09
C VAL A 551 -30.77 27.50 -3.60
N GLU A 552 -31.95 27.86 -3.08
CA GLU A 552 -32.17 28.13 -1.64
C GLU A 552 -32.03 26.91 -0.70
N ILE A 553 -31.94 25.69 -1.24
CA ILE A 553 -31.74 24.46 -0.46
C ILE A 553 -30.24 24.22 -0.17
N TYR A 554 -29.32 24.84 -0.91
CA TYR A 554 -27.89 24.56 -0.77
C TYR A 554 -27.31 24.82 0.64
N PRO A 555 -27.58 25.97 1.31
CA PRO A 555 -27.07 26.19 2.67
C PRO A 555 -27.63 25.20 3.68
N ALA A 556 -28.83 24.66 3.44
CA ALA A 556 -29.46 23.66 4.28
C ALA A 556 -28.77 22.28 4.14
N LEU A 557 -28.37 21.91 2.92
CA LEU A 557 -27.58 20.70 2.66
C LEU A 557 -26.16 20.80 3.24
N VAL A 558 -25.52 21.98 3.12
CA VAL A 558 -24.21 22.25 3.71
C VAL A 558 -24.27 22.21 5.24
N LEU A 559 -25.30 22.81 5.85
CA LEU A 559 -25.51 22.76 7.30
C LEU A 559 -25.70 21.34 7.82
N GLU A 560 -26.47 20.49 7.11
CA GLU A 560 -26.64 19.08 7.48
C GLU A 560 -25.30 18.30 7.45
N GLU A 561 -24.42 18.57 6.47
CA GLU A 561 -23.09 17.94 6.43
C GLU A 561 -22.15 18.47 7.52
N LEU A 562 -22.19 19.76 7.81
CA LEU A 562 -21.46 20.37 8.94
C LEU A 562 -21.89 19.79 10.29
N GLN A 563 -23.18 19.46 10.45
CA GLN A 563 -23.70 18.78 11.65
C GLN A 563 -23.25 17.31 11.74
N ILE A 564 -23.21 16.60 10.61
CA ILE A 564 -22.67 15.23 10.55
C ILE A 564 -21.18 15.23 10.94
N TYR A 565 -20.37 16.15 10.39
CA TYR A 565 -18.96 16.30 10.74
C TYR A 565 -18.76 16.67 12.22
N SER A 566 -19.48 17.68 12.71
CA SER A 566 -19.44 18.10 14.12
C SER A 566 -19.76 16.95 15.09
N MET A 567 -20.80 16.17 14.79
CA MET A 567 -21.19 15.00 15.59
C MET A 567 -20.17 13.86 15.49
N ALA A 568 -19.55 13.64 14.33
CA ALA A 568 -18.50 12.64 14.14
C ALA A 568 -17.21 13.00 14.89
N VAL A 569 -16.78 14.27 14.85
CA VAL A 569 -15.65 14.80 15.63
C VAL A 569 -15.93 14.66 17.12
N SER A 570 -17.12 15.05 17.58
CA SER A 570 -17.50 14.93 19.00
C SER A 570 -17.52 13.47 19.47
N ARG A 571 -18.13 12.55 18.70
CA ARG A 571 -18.14 11.10 19.01
C ARG A 571 -16.73 10.49 19.02
N PHE A 572 -15.83 10.92 18.12
CA PHE A 572 -14.46 10.39 18.06
C PHE A 572 -13.59 10.86 19.24
N PHE A 573 -13.70 12.14 19.65
CA PHE A 573 -12.91 12.71 20.74
C PHE A 573 -13.55 12.56 22.13
N GLY A 574 -14.60 11.76 22.27
CA GLY A 574 -15.30 11.53 23.54
C GLY A 574 -16.02 12.76 24.10
N VAL A 575 -16.34 13.74 23.26
CA VAL A 575 -16.96 15.03 23.65
C VAL A 575 -18.48 14.92 23.66
N LYS A 576 -19.11 15.47 24.71
CA LYS A 576 -20.56 15.40 24.91
C LYS A 576 -21.34 16.41 24.08
N GLU A 577 -20.82 17.63 23.97
CA GLU A 577 -21.44 18.70 23.20
C GLU A 577 -21.11 18.56 21.71
N VAL A 578 -22.12 18.67 20.86
CA VAL A 578 -21.94 18.80 19.41
C VAL A 578 -21.94 20.28 19.07
N HIS A 579 -20.89 20.78 18.41
CA HIS A 579 -20.84 22.18 18.00
C HIS A 579 -21.94 22.48 16.97
N CYS A 580 -22.84 23.41 17.29
CA CYS A 580 -23.93 23.85 16.42
C CYS A 580 -24.24 25.34 16.65
N GLN A 581 -23.35 26.22 16.17
CA GLN A 581 -23.60 27.65 16.14
C GLN A 581 -24.08 28.09 14.75
N VAL A 582 -25.26 28.70 14.70
CA VAL A 582 -25.83 29.31 13.49
C VAL A 582 -26.32 30.71 13.88
N SER A 583 -25.72 31.75 13.30
CA SER A 583 -26.07 33.15 13.59
C SER A 583 -27.57 33.40 13.39
N GLU A 584 -28.15 34.23 14.27
CA GLU A 584 -29.55 34.63 14.17
C GLU A 584 -29.82 35.50 12.92
N GLU A 585 -28.78 36.19 12.42
CA GLU A 585 -28.80 36.89 11.14
C GLU A 585 -28.98 35.90 9.96
N CYS A 586 -28.30 34.74 10.00
CA CYS A 586 -28.47 33.70 8.98
C CYS A 586 -29.89 33.08 9.03
N LYS A 587 -30.45 32.89 10.22
CA LYS A 587 -31.82 32.38 10.42
C LYS A 587 -32.89 33.36 9.94
N THR A 588 -32.63 34.66 10.01
CA THR A 588 -33.55 35.71 9.54
C THR A 588 -33.42 35.99 8.04
N LEU A 589 -32.21 35.90 7.47
CA LEU A 589 -31.97 36.08 6.04
C LEU A 589 -32.41 34.88 5.17
N TYR A 590 -32.40 33.65 5.71
CA TYR A 590 -32.73 32.43 4.98
C TYR A 590 -33.82 31.58 5.67
N PRO A 591 -35.12 31.94 5.55
CA PRO A 591 -36.22 31.22 6.20
C PRO A 591 -36.43 29.77 5.75
N SER A 592 -35.74 29.31 4.70
CA SER A 592 -35.67 27.91 4.29
C SER A 592 -34.95 27.03 5.32
N LEU A 593 -34.10 27.61 6.17
CA LEU A 593 -33.42 26.93 7.29
C LEU A 593 -34.37 26.70 8.48
N GLN A 594 -35.30 25.77 8.31
CA GLN A 594 -36.13 25.27 9.41
C GLN A 594 -35.33 24.32 10.30
N ILE A 595 -34.49 24.90 11.15
CA ILE A 595 -33.73 24.21 12.21
C ILE A 595 -34.70 23.91 13.37
N ASP A 596 -34.78 22.66 13.80
CA ASP A 596 -35.60 22.25 14.96
C ASP A 596 -34.90 22.51 16.30
N VAL A 597 -35.61 22.27 17.42
CA VAL A 597 -35.09 22.50 18.78
C VAL A 597 -33.96 21.53 19.16
N SER A 598 -33.73 20.47 18.38
CA SER A 598 -32.57 19.56 18.47
C SER A 598 -31.44 19.91 17.50
N GLY A 599 -31.56 21.02 16.76
CA GLY A 599 -30.61 21.49 15.76
C GLY A 599 -30.81 20.91 14.36
N LYS A 600 -31.73 19.95 14.14
CA LYS A 600 -31.83 19.25 12.86
C LYS A 600 -32.50 20.09 11.77
N VAL A 601 -31.96 20.02 10.56
CA VAL A 601 -32.48 20.70 9.38
C VAL A 601 -33.73 19.97 8.84
N ILE A 602 -34.91 20.57 8.98
CA ILE A 602 -36.15 20.05 8.39
C ILE A 602 -36.21 20.43 6.91
N ILE A 603 -35.46 19.69 6.07
CA ILE A 603 -35.62 19.76 4.61
C ILE A 603 -37.02 19.23 4.26
N LYS A 604 -37.94 20.15 3.96
CA LYS A 604 -39.28 19.82 3.45
C LYS A 604 -39.18 19.16 2.07
N LYS A 605 -39.00 17.84 2.05
CA LYS A 605 -39.02 17.02 0.83
C LYS A 605 -40.30 17.29 0.03
N ARG A 606 -40.19 18.12 -1.01
CA ARG A 606 -41.27 18.47 -1.96
C ARG A 606 -41.79 17.15 -2.53
N LYS A 607 -43.07 16.85 -2.33
CA LYS A 607 -43.67 15.60 -2.87
C LYS A 607 -43.53 15.64 -4.39
N GLN A 608 -42.73 14.74 -4.95
CA GLN A 608 -42.72 14.50 -6.39
C GLN A 608 -44.09 13.96 -6.81
N ASN A 609 -44.94 14.85 -7.31
CA ASN A 609 -46.19 14.45 -7.95
C ASN A 609 -45.85 13.77 -9.28
N GLN A 610 -45.72 12.45 -9.28
CA GLN A 610 -45.61 11.67 -10.52
C GLN A 610 -46.82 11.95 -11.41
N VAL A 611 -46.60 12.70 -12.50
CA VAL A 611 -47.61 12.90 -13.54
C VAL A 611 -47.91 11.54 -14.17
N GLN A 612 -49.18 11.13 -14.12
CA GLN A 612 -49.58 9.74 -14.29
C GLN A 612 -49.64 9.29 -15.76
N GLY A 613 -48.47 9.25 -16.42
CA GLY A 613 -48.29 8.84 -17.81
C GLY A 613 -48.46 7.33 -18.03
N ARG A 614 -49.47 6.95 -18.83
CA ARG A 614 -49.82 5.55 -19.16
C ARG A 614 -48.62 4.65 -19.50
N LYS A 615 -48.39 3.61 -18.69
CA LYS A 615 -47.69 2.40 -19.15
C LYS A 615 -48.54 1.69 -20.23
N ARG A 616 -47.91 1.25 -21.32
CA ARG A 616 -48.38 0.11 -22.14
C ARG A 616 -47.22 -0.88 -22.31
N LEU A 617 -47.57 -2.16 -22.35
CA LEU A 617 -46.63 -3.27 -22.23
C LEU A 617 -45.77 -3.44 -23.48
N LEU A 618 -44.49 -3.73 -23.26
CA LEU A 618 -43.82 -4.90 -23.85
C LEU A 618 -43.02 -5.59 -22.73
N SER A 619 -42.90 -6.92 -22.78
CA SER A 619 -42.28 -7.71 -21.70
C SER A 619 -41.31 -8.77 -22.24
N ALA A 620 -40.02 -8.50 -22.12
CA ALA A 620 -38.89 -9.43 -22.08
C ALA A 620 -37.62 -8.60 -21.81
N GLY A 621 -36.70 -8.95 -20.92
CA GLY A 621 -36.69 -10.02 -19.92
C GLY A 621 -35.38 -9.93 -19.10
N GLY A 622 -35.30 -10.62 -17.97
CA GLY A 622 -34.12 -10.61 -17.09
C GLY A 622 -34.33 -9.82 -15.79
N SER A 623 -34.16 -10.50 -14.66
CA SER A 623 -34.43 -9.97 -13.32
C SER A 623 -33.14 -9.61 -12.58
N VAL A 624 -32.87 -8.31 -12.44
CA VAL A 624 -31.96 -7.77 -11.41
C VAL A 624 -32.63 -6.53 -10.80
N SER A 625 -32.89 -6.57 -9.50
CA SER A 625 -33.37 -5.39 -8.77
C SER A 625 -32.19 -4.52 -8.34
N PRO A 626 -32.11 -3.24 -8.75
CA PRO A 626 -31.31 -2.29 -8.00
C PRO A 626 -31.99 -2.07 -6.64
N LYS A 627 -31.26 -2.30 -5.54
CA LYS A 627 -31.70 -1.87 -4.20
C LYS A 627 -31.56 -0.35 -4.09
N ASP A 628 -32.41 0.26 -3.27
CA ASP A 628 -32.43 1.71 -3.04
C ASP A 628 -31.08 2.23 -2.52
N GLY A 629 -30.38 3.00 -3.34
CA GLY A 629 -29.14 3.69 -2.99
C GLY A 629 -29.41 4.90 -2.09
N ASN A 630 -29.79 4.65 -0.84
CA ASN A 630 -30.02 5.70 0.16
C ASN A 630 -29.56 5.33 1.59
N SER A 631 -28.71 4.30 1.69
CA SER A 631 -27.84 4.10 2.84
C SER A 631 -26.59 4.96 2.67
N VAL A 632 -26.48 6.04 3.46
CA VAL A 632 -25.18 6.67 3.73
C VAL A 632 -24.25 5.59 4.28
N PRO A 633 -22.97 5.51 3.87
CA PRO A 633 -22.01 4.65 4.53
C PRO A 633 -21.81 5.14 5.97
N SER A 634 -22.42 4.45 6.94
CA SER A 634 -22.04 4.60 8.35
C SER A 634 -20.57 4.21 8.49
N PRO A 635 -19.71 5.00 9.16
CA PRO A 635 -18.33 4.62 9.46
C PRO A 635 -18.29 3.62 10.65
N GLU A 636 -19.06 2.54 10.52
CA GLU A 636 -19.31 1.52 11.55
C GLU A 636 -18.80 0.12 11.15
N GLU A 637 -18.13 0.03 9.99
CA GLU A 637 -17.25 -1.08 9.61
C GLU A 637 -15.80 -0.53 9.58
N ASP A 638 -14.84 -1.28 10.14
CA ASP A 638 -13.40 -0.97 10.33
C ASP A 638 -12.95 0.14 11.33
N ASN A 639 -13.83 0.84 12.06
CA ASN A 639 -13.41 1.92 13.00
C ASN A 639 -12.98 1.41 14.41
N ASP A 640 -12.02 0.50 14.42
CA ASP A 640 -11.50 -0.32 15.53
C ASP A 640 -10.55 0.45 16.50
N CYS A 641 -11.00 1.59 17.06
CA CYS A 641 -10.05 2.54 17.70
C CYS A 641 -10.46 3.36 18.94
N PRO A 642 -11.70 3.83 19.18
CA PRO A 642 -11.91 4.86 20.22
C PRO A 642 -11.72 4.39 21.68
N GLU A 643 -12.31 3.27 22.08
CA GLU A 643 -12.54 2.94 23.50
C GLU A 643 -11.25 2.78 24.33
N VAL A 644 -10.15 2.36 23.71
CA VAL A 644 -8.85 2.15 24.39
C VAL A 644 -8.23 3.46 24.87
N PHE A 645 -8.60 4.61 24.31
CA PHE A 645 -7.97 5.90 24.62
C PHE A 645 -8.68 6.68 25.73
N PHE A 646 -9.89 6.29 26.16
CA PHE A 646 -10.75 7.13 27.02
C PHE A 646 -11.09 6.49 28.36
N ASP A 647 -10.92 7.26 29.43
CA ASP A 647 -11.32 6.87 30.78
C ASP A 647 -12.86 6.93 30.88
N SER A 648 -13.49 5.76 31.01
CA SER A 648 -14.95 5.63 31.12
C SER A 648 -15.57 6.28 32.38
N GLN A 649 -14.76 6.61 33.39
CA GLN A 649 -15.21 7.19 34.66
C GLN A 649 -14.84 8.67 34.80
N ASN A 650 -13.69 9.10 34.26
CA ASN A 650 -13.22 10.49 34.39
C ASN A 650 -13.45 11.35 33.14
N GLN A 651 -13.92 12.57 33.37
CA GLN A 651 -14.09 13.59 32.34
C GLN A 651 -13.14 14.77 32.57
N ASP A 652 -12.73 15.40 31.48
CA ASP A 652 -12.01 16.67 31.48
C ASP A 652 -12.77 17.74 30.68
N SER A 653 -12.48 19.00 30.96
CA SER A 653 -13.08 20.14 30.27
C SER A 653 -12.00 20.94 29.56
N PHE A 654 -12.18 21.22 28.28
CA PHE A 654 -11.29 22.10 27.51
C PHE A 654 -12.06 23.26 26.87
N THR A 655 -11.36 24.34 26.55
CA THR A 655 -11.95 25.56 25.98
C THR A 655 -11.27 25.87 24.65
N SER A 656 -12.05 26.14 23.61
CA SER A 656 -11.55 26.50 22.28
C SER A 656 -10.92 27.89 22.26
N ALA A 657 -10.17 28.19 21.20
CA ALA A 657 -9.65 29.52 20.90
C ALA A 657 -10.74 30.61 20.79
N LYS A 658 -12.01 30.24 20.60
CA LYS A 658 -13.17 31.17 20.59
C LYS A 658 -13.92 31.25 21.93
N GLY A 659 -13.46 30.52 22.95
CA GLY A 659 -14.04 30.55 24.30
C GLY A 659 -15.20 29.60 24.53
N ASN A 660 -15.53 28.72 23.58
CA ASN A 660 -16.53 27.67 23.82
C ASN A 660 -15.90 26.56 24.69
N SER A 661 -16.61 26.10 25.72
CA SER A 661 -16.13 25.06 26.62
C SER A 661 -16.84 23.72 26.39
N TYR A 662 -16.06 22.66 26.32
CA TYR A 662 -16.46 21.30 25.96
C TYR A 662 -16.13 20.33 27.09
N ASN A 663 -17.05 19.41 27.40
CA ASN A 663 -16.86 18.33 28.37
C ASN A 663 -16.58 17.02 27.63
N ALA A 664 -15.41 16.45 27.86
CA ALA A 664 -14.91 15.28 27.16
C ALA A 664 -14.55 14.15 28.12
N MET A 665 -14.42 12.93 27.60
CA MET A 665 -13.75 11.85 28.31
C MET A 665 -12.25 12.13 28.39
N LYS A 666 -11.66 11.91 29.56
CA LYS A 666 -10.23 12.13 29.78
C LYS A 666 -9.43 11.03 29.06
N PHE A 667 -8.28 11.38 28.48
CA PHE A 667 -7.38 10.39 27.89
C PHE A 667 -6.72 9.49 28.96
N VAL A 668 -6.63 8.19 28.69
CA VAL A 668 -5.95 7.19 29.53
C VAL A 668 -4.43 7.30 29.38
N ASP A 669 -3.69 7.10 30.47
CA ASP A 669 -2.22 7.01 30.41
C ASP A 669 -1.75 5.60 30.01
N LEU A 670 -1.89 5.31 28.73
CA LEU A 670 -1.41 4.07 28.10
C LEU A 670 0.12 3.89 28.18
N SER A 671 0.87 4.87 28.70
CA SER A 671 2.30 4.71 29.00
C SER A 671 2.59 4.10 30.38
N THR A 672 1.55 3.81 31.19
CA THR A 672 1.70 3.28 32.56
C THR A 672 1.40 1.79 32.74
N GLU A 673 0.86 1.08 31.74
CA GLU A 673 0.41 -0.31 31.94
C GLU A 673 1.54 -1.38 31.86
N ASP A 674 1.49 -2.26 32.86
CA ASP A 674 1.96 -3.65 33.07
C ASP A 674 3.40 -4.11 32.75
N ASP A 675 4.23 -3.37 32.00
CA ASP A 675 5.65 -3.73 31.86
C ASP A 675 6.50 -3.21 33.03
N GLN A 676 7.19 -4.10 33.74
CA GLN A 676 8.28 -3.73 34.66
C GLN A 676 9.53 -3.33 33.85
N GLU A 677 9.53 -2.14 33.23
CA GLU A 677 10.77 -1.55 32.69
C GLU A 677 11.84 -1.50 33.81
N PRO A 678 13.01 -2.16 33.64
CA PRO A 678 14.07 -2.11 34.63
C PRO A 678 14.52 -0.66 34.87
N ASP A 679 14.55 -0.25 36.14
CA ASP A 679 14.90 1.12 36.52
C ASP A 679 16.42 1.29 36.61
N ILE A 680 17.05 1.40 35.43
CA ILE A 680 18.51 1.52 35.26
C ILE A 680 18.88 2.87 34.61
N PRO A 681 20.02 3.49 34.98
CA PRO A 681 20.43 4.80 34.44
C PRO A 681 20.59 4.81 32.90
N GLU A 682 21.05 3.71 32.32
CA GLU A 682 21.40 3.55 30.91
C GLU A 682 20.21 3.69 29.95
N VAL A 683 18.98 3.83 30.46
CA VAL A 683 17.77 3.99 29.64
C VAL A 683 16.95 5.26 29.90
N GLU A 684 17.25 6.01 30.97
CA GLU A 684 16.45 7.16 31.40
C GLU A 684 16.31 8.21 30.28
N LEU A 685 17.39 8.46 29.52
CA LEU A 685 17.44 9.42 28.42
C LEU A 685 16.56 9.06 27.20
N VAL A 686 16.06 7.83 27.10
CA VAL A 686 15.24 7.33 25.97
C VAL A 686 13.88 6.73 26.37
N ARG A 687 13.52 6.78 27.66
CA ARG A 687 12.13 6.52 28.09
C ARG A 687 11.14 7.37 27.30
N TYR A 688 10.00 6.78 26.98
CA TYR A 688 8.95 7.47 26.24
C TYR A 688 8.29 8.50 27.18
N PRO A 689 8.23 9.81 26.87
CA PRO A 689 7.77 10.80 27.84
C PRO A 689 6.25 10.66 28.10
N ALA A 690 5.88 10.07 29.25
CA ALA A 690 4.49 9.72 29.60
C ALA A 690 3.49 10.86 29.36
N GLY A 691 3.74 12.01 29.99
CA GLY A 691 2.87 13.19 29.87
C GLY A 691 2.74 13.72 28.43
N LEU A 692 3.75 13.54 27.57
CA LEU A 692 3.72 14.04 26.18
C LEU A 692 2.69 13.29 25.33
N PHE A 693 2.43 12.00 25.61
CA PHE A 693 1.43 11.22 24.88
C PHE A 693 0.02 11.81 25.06
N ILE A 694 -0.39 12.01 26.32
CA ILE A 694 -1.67 12.65 26.67
C ILE A 694 -1.71 14.10 26.20
N GLU A 695 -0.61 14.84 26.34
CA GLU A 695 -0.52 16.22 25.89
C GLU A 695 -0.80 16.30 24.38
N LEU A 696 -0.17 15.45 23.56
CA LEU A 696 -0.37 15.46 22.10
C LEU A 696 -1.80 15.08 21.70
N LEU A 697 -2.42 14.08 22.34
CA LEU A 697 -3.83 13.75 22.12
C LEU A 697 -4.75 14.93 22.49
N GLY A 698 -4.46 15.62 23.59
CA GLY A 698 -5.16 16.84 24.03
C GLY A 698 -5.01 18.00 23.04
N ASN A 699 -3.79 18.25 22.54
CA ASN A 699 -3.52 19.27 21.52
C ASN A 699 -4.28 18.97 20.21
N VAL A 700 -4.32 17.70 19.77
CA VAL A 700 -5.05 17.29 18.55
C VAL A 700 -6.56 17.49 18.75
N ARG A 701 -7.12 17.08 19.89
CA ARG A 701 -8.53 17.31 20.23
C ARG A 701 -8.87 18.81 20.19
N LEU A 702 -8.06 19.65 20.83
CA LEU A 702 -8.25 21.10 20.84
C LEU A 702 -8.21 21.69 19.41
N ALA A 703 -7.17 21.39 18.64
CA ALA A 703 -7.00 21.92 17.29
C ALA A 703 -8.08 21.45 16.28
N PHE A 704 -8.60 20.23 16.44
CA PHE A 704 -9.76 19.77 15.66
C PHE A 704 -11.02 20.58 15.99
N PHE A 705 -11.23 20.95 17.26
CA PHE A 705 -12.37 21.78 17.67
C PHE A 705 -12.20 23.25 17.28
N ASP A 706 -11.01 23.85 17.46
CA ASP A 706 -10.70 25.20 16.99
C ASP A 706 -10.96 25.34 15.49
N HIS A 707 -10.48 24.38 14.70
CA HIS A 707 -10.77 24.33 13.26
C HIS A 707 -12.25 24.09 12.97
N LEU A 708 -12.93 23.18 13.68
CA LEU A 708 -14.37 22.93 13.51
C LEU A 708 -15.17 24.23 13.66
N GLU A 709 -14.87 25.06 14.65
CA GLU A 709 -15.58 26.32 14.91
C GLU A 709 -15.29 27.42 13.89
N GLU A 710 -14.12 27.43 13.26
CA GLU A 710 -13.81 28.33 12.15
C GLU A 710 -14.42 27.85 10.85
N TRP A 711 -14.22 26.58 10.52
CA TRP A 711 -14.73 25.93 9.31
C TRP A 711 -16.26 25.91 9.24
N TYR A 712 -16.94 25.60 10.34
CA TYR A 712 -18.41 25.55 10.39
C TYR A 712 -19.03 26.90 10.04
N ASN A 713 -18.51 27.99 10.61
CA ASN A 713 -18.99 29.34 10.29
C ASN A 713 -18.54 29.78 8.88
N SER A 714 -17.29 29.54 8.50
CA SER A 714 -16.73 29.94 7.20
C SER A 714 -17.45 29.27 6.02
N VAL A 715 -17.64 27.95 6.06
CA VAL A 715 -18.32 27.18 5.01
C VAL A 715 -19.80 27.50 4.95
N LEU A 716 -20.46 27.69 6.09
CA LEU A 716 -21.87 28.06 6.11
C LEU A 716 -22.08 29.45 5.49
N MET A 717 -21.24 30.44 5.83
CA MET A 717 -21.27 31.77 5.20
C MET A 717 -21.00 31.70 3.69
N ASN A 718 -19.95 30.99 3.27
CA ASN A 718 -19.64 30.79 1.85
C ASN A 718 -20.81 30.12 1.10
N SER A 719 -21.53 29.19 1.73
CA SER A 719 -22.73 28.58 1.12
C SER A 719 -23.86 29.58 0.88
N PHE A 720 -24.02 30.59 1.74
CA PHE A 720 -24.96 31.70 1.51
C PHE A 720 -24.46 32.64 0.40
N ASP A 721 -23.17 32.94 0.33
CA ASP A 721 -22.60 33.80 -0.71
C ASP A 721 -22.71 33.16 -2.10
N ILE A 722 -22.41 31.85 -2.21
CA ILE A 722 -22.63 31.04 -3.42
C ILE A 722 -24.12 31.04 -3.80
N THR A 723 -25.01 30.84 -2.84
CA THR A 723 -26.47 30.87 -3.04
C THR A 723 -26.93 32.24 -3.56
N SER A 724 -26.45 33.33 -2.96
CA SER A 724 -26.75 34.71 -3.34
C SER A 724 -26.27 35.02 -4.76
N ALA A 725 -25.02 34.68 -5.09
CA ALA A 725 -24.46 34.85 -6.43
C ALA A 725 -25.26 34.04 -7.48
N LYS A 726 -25.64 32.79 -7.15
CA LYS A 726 -26.47 31.94 -8.03
C LYS A 726 -27.89 32.47 -8.21
N LYS A 727 -28.50 33.10 -7.21
CA LYS A 727 -29.79 33.80 -7.39
C LYS A 727 -29.66 34.93 -8.41
N VAL A 728 -28.67 35.81 -8.26
CA VAL A 728 -28.43 36.94 -9.18
C VAL A 728 -28.17 36.45 -10.62
N GLU A 729 -27.42 35.36 -10.79
CA GLU A 729 -27.21 34.70 -12.09
C GLU A 729 -28.54 34.24 -12.72
N ARG A 730 -29.42 33.58 -11.95
CA ARG A 730 -30.73 33.09 -12.43
C ARG A 730 -31.77 34.21 -12.62
N GLU A 731 -31.71 35.28 -11.84
CA GLU A 731 -32.52 36.49 -12.04
C GLU A 731 -32.15 37.19 -13.35
N ALA A 732 -30.85 37.36 -13.62
CA ALA A 732 -30.36 37.90 -14.88
C ALA A 732 -30.74 37.02 -16.09
N GLU A 733 -30.60 35.70 -15.96
CA GLU A 733 -30.98 34.76 -17.01
C GLU A 733 -32.50 34.79 -17.27
N HIS A 734 -33.33 34.80 -16.23
CA HIS A 734 -34.78 34.93 -16.33
C HIS A 734 -35.21 36.27 -16.95
N ALA A 735 -34.59 37.38 -16.55
CA ALA A 735 -34.83 38.70 -17.13
C ALA A 735 -34.50 38.71 -18.64
N LEU A 736 -33.41 38.08 -19.06
CA LEU A 736 -33.05 37.91 -20.47
C LEU A 736 -34.06 37.04 -21.23
N ARG A 737 -34.45 35.88 -20.68
CA ARG A 737 -35.48 34.99 -21.25
C ARG A 737 -36.80 35.76 -21.47
N LEU A 738 -37.23 36.57 -20.50
CA LEU A 738 -38.43 37.41 -20.61
C LEU A 738 -38.27 38.55 -21.64
N HIS A 739 -37.12 39.24 -21.66
CA HIS A 739 -36.84 40.34 -22.59
C HIS A 739 -36.87 39.87 -24.05
N LEU A 740 -36.25 38.71 -24.34
CA LEU A 740 -36.28 38.10 -25.68
C LEU A 740 -37.69 37.61 -26.08
N HIS A 741 -38.51 37.22 -25.09
CA HIS A 741 -39.88 36.79 -25.31
C HIS A 741 -40.85 37.95 -25.61
N GLN A 742 -40.78 39.06 -24.88
CA GLN A 742 -41.70 40.21 -25.02
C GLN A 742 -41.99 40.65 -26.47
N PRO A 743 -41.01 40.87 -27.36
CA PRO A 743 -41.27 41.31 -28.74
C PRO A 743 -41.84 40.22 -29.65
N ARG A 744 -41.90 38.93 -29.24
CA ARG A 744 -42.40 37.83 -30.08
C ARG A 744 -43.85 38.10 -30.54
N ALA A 745 -44.75 38.44 -29.61
CA ALA A 745 -46.15 38.69 -29.91
C ALA A 745 -46.32 39.84 -30.93
N ARG A 746 -45.69 40.99 -30.68
CA ARG A 746 -45.78 42.15 -31.56
C ARG A 746 -45.16 41.90 -32.94
N ARG A 747 -44.04 41.18 -33.04
CA ARG A 747 -43.46 40.79 -34.34
C ARG A 747 -44.41 39.90 -35.13
N ILE A 748 -45.03 38.89 -34.51
CA ILE A 748 -46.01 38.04 -35.19
C ILE A 748 -47.23 38.84 -35.67
N GLU A 749 -47.67 39.82 -34.88
CA GLU A 749 -48.75 40.73 -35.27
C GLU A 749 -48.35 41.61 -36.48
N MET A 750 -47.22 42.32 -36.40
CA MET A 750 -46.74 43.23 -37.46
C MET A 750 -46.33 42.48 -38.73
N ASP A 751 -45.42 41.51 -38.58
CA ASP A 751 -44.61 40.92 -39.65
C ASP A 751 -45.33 39.75 -40.35
N ILE A 752 -46.39 39.19 -39.74
CA ILE A 752 -47.18 38.07 -40.29
C ILE A 752 -48.66 38.44 -40.40
N TYR A 753 -49.33 38.84 -39.31
CA TYR A 753 -50.78 39.10 -39.35
C TYR A 753 -51.14 40.28 -40.26
N TYR A 754 -50.57 41.48 -40.06
CA TYR A 754 -50.94 42.63 -40.90
C TYR A 754 -50.44 42.51 -42.34
N VAL A 755 -49.27 41.90 -42.57
CA VAL A 755 -48.79 41.56 -43.91
C VAL A 755 -49.80 40.67 -44.63
N ARG A 756 -50.23 39.57 -43.99
CA ARG A 756 -51.20 38.64 -44.58
C ARG A 756 -52.58 39.27 -44.77
N ALA A 757 -53.02 40.15 -43.87
CA ALA A 757 -54.29 40.87 -44.04
C ALA A 757 -54.25 41.82 -45.25
N ALA A 758 -53.11 42.49 -45.48
CA ALA A 758 -52.89 43.31 -46.66
C ALA A 758 -52.85 42.48 -47.96
N GLU A 759 -52.26 41.28 -47.95
CA GLU A 759 -52.33 40.34 -49.09
C GLU A 759 -53.78 39.97 -49.44
N LEU A 760 -54.57 39.52 -48.46
CA LEU A 760 -55.97 39.12 -48.68
C LEU A 760 -56.80 40.27 -49.28
N VAL A 761 -56.60 41.50 -48.79
CA VAL A 761 -57.23 42.71 -49.33
C VAL A 761 -56.75 42.97 -50.76
N PHE A 762 -55.44 42.91 -51.03
CA PHE A 762 -54.89 43.13 -52.36
C PHE A 762 -55.40 42.10 -53.39
N HIS A 763 -55.47 40.82 -53.03
CA HIS A 763 -56.02 39.76 -53.88
C HIS A 763 -57.48 40.03 -54.27
N ARG A 764 -58.32 40.33 -53.28
CA ARG A 764 -59.73 40.68 -53.49
C ARG A 764 -59.86 41.90 -54.39
N ASP A 765 -59.15 42.97 -54.06
CA ASP A 765 -59.20 44.24 -54.78
C ASP A 765 -58.69 44.14 -56.21
N HIS A 766 -57.66 43.33 -56.48
CA HIS A 766 -57.11 43.11 -57.82
C HIS A 766 -58.13 42.37 -58.71
N VAL A 767 -58.72 41.29 -58.20
CA VAL A 767 -59.78 40.55 -58.89
C VAL A 767 -61.05 41.40 -59.06
N ASP A 768 -61.44 42.18 -58.04
CA ASP A 768 -62.57 43.13 -58.13
C ASP A 768 -62.36 44.18 -59.22
N LYS A 769 -61.17 44.78 -59.29
CA LYS A 769 -60.81 45.80 -60.30
C LYS A 769 -60.82 45.20 -61.71
N HIS A 770 -60.25 44.01 -61.90
CA HIS A 770 -60.32 43.30 -63.18
C HIS A 770 -61.76 42.95 -63.58
N CYS A 771 -62.55 42.35 -62.69
CA CYS A 771 -63.96 42.02 -62.95
C CYS A 771 -64.77 43.26 -63.36
N LYS A 772 -64.56 44.40 -62.68
CA LYS A 772 -65.23 45.67 -63.00
C LYS A 772 -64.77 46.23 -64.35
N ALA A 773 -63.48 46.18 -64.65
CA ALA A 773 -62.94 46.62 -65.94
C ALA A 773 -63.52 45.82 -67.12
N VAL A 774 -63.53 44.48 -67.03
CA VAL A 774 -64.13 43.62 -68.07
C VAL A 774 -65.61 43.93 -68.25
N LEU A 775 -66.38 44.04 -67.16
CA LEU A 775 -67.81 44.39 -67.24
C LEU A 775 -68.05 45.78 -67.84
N GLN A 776 -67.17 46.76 -67.59
CA GLN A 776 -67.26 48.08 -68.20
C GLN A 776 -66.93 48.04 -69.70
N SER A 777 -65.90 47.30 -70.12
CA SER A 777 -65.59 47.11 -71.55
C SER A 777 -66.76 46.47 -72.30
N LEU A 778 -67.36 45.41 -71.74
CA LEU A 778 -68.54 44.76 -72.32
C LEU A 778 -69.77 45.70 -72.40
N ALA A 779 -69.92 46.62 -71.43
CA ALA A 779 -70.95 47.67 -71.50
C ALA A 779 -70.64 48.72 -72.57
N ASN A 780 -69.37 49.12 -72.72
CA ASN A 780 -68.92 50.05 -73.76
C ASN A 780 -69.16 49.48 -75.16
N TYR A 781 -68.84 48.20 -75.43
CA TYR A 781 -69.08 47.59 -76.75
C TYR A 781 -70.57 47.51 -77.10
N ARG A 782 -71.45 47.28 -76.12
CA ARG A 782 -72.91 47.39 -76.32
C ARG A 782 -73.35 48.82 -76.66
N SER A 783 -72.67 49.85 -76.13
CA SER A 783 -72.93 51.25 -76.49
C SER A 783 -72.42 51.58 -77.90
N GLU A 784 -71.18 51.20 -78.24
CA GLU A 784 -70.63 51.42 -79.59
C GLU A 784 -71.46 50.71 -80.67
N PHE A 785 -72.02 49.54 -80.35
CA PHE A 785 -72.95 48.84 -81.23
C PHE A 785 -74.30 49.59 -81.38
N GLN A 786 -74.81 50.23 -80.32
CA GLN A 786 -75.98 51.11 -80.44
C GLN A 786 -75.68 52.34 -81.31
N ASP A 787 -74.48 52.92 -81.22
CA ASP A 787 -74.04 53.99 -82.11
C ASP A 787 -73.97 53.52 -83.57
N LEU A 788 -73.49 52.29 -83.82
CA LEU A 788 -73.52 51.66 -85.15
C LEU A 788 -74.95 51.47 -85.66
N GLN A 789 -75.88 50.98 -84.82
CA GLN A 789 -77.29 50.87 -85.18
C GLN A 789 -77.89 52.23 -85.58
N VAL A 790 -77.58 53.30 -84.84
CA VAL A 790 -78.04 54.66 -85.17
C VAL A 790 -77.44 55.13 -86.51
N GLN A 791 -76.18 54.85 -86.78
CA GLN A 791 -75.55 55.15 -88.07
C GLN A 791 -76.20 54.38 -89.23
N HIS A 792 -76.51 53.09 -89.06
CA HIS A 792 -77.21 52.28 -90.07
C HIS A 792 -78.64 52.78 -90.35
N HIS A 793 -79.40 53.09 -89.30
CA HIS A 793 -80.74 53.69 -89.45
C HIS A 793 -80.67 55.05 -90.17
N LYS A 794 -79.68 55.90 -89.83
CA LYS A 794 -79.46 57.17 -90.53
C LYS A 794 -79.13 56.95 -92.00
N LEU A 795 -78.18 56.06 -92.31
CA LEU A 795 -77.78 55.78 -93.70
C LEU A 795 -78.93 55.20 -94.53
N THR A 796 -79.80 54.40 -93.92
CA THR A 796 -81.02 53.87 -94.56
C THR A 796 -82.06 54.97 -94.78
N SER A 797 -82.19 55.91 -93.85
CA SER A 797 -83.07 57.08 -93.96
C SER A 797 -82.56 58.10 -95.01
N ASP A 798 -81.25 58.36 -95.04
CA ASP A 798 -80.61 59.26 -96.01
C ASP A 798 -80.73 58.68 -97.43
N PHE A 799 -80.47 57.37 -97.60
CA PHE A 799 -80.72 56.63 -98.82
C PHE A 799 -82.19 56.75 -99.27
N ARG A 800 -83.13 56.48 -98.37
CA ARG A 800 -84.58 56.61 -98.65
C ARG A 800 -84.98 58.02 -99.06
N GLY A 801 -84.38 59.04 -98.45
CA GLY A 801 -84.57 60.45 -98.84
C GLY A 801 -84.03 60.74 -100.24
N LEU A 802 -82.87 60.17 -100.60
CA LEU A 802 -82.30 60.27 -101.94
C LEU A 802 -83.22 59.64 -103.00
N ILE A 803 -83.74 58.42 -102.75
CA ILE A 803 -84.64 57.75 -103.70
C ILE A 803 -85.92 58.57 -103.93
N TYR A 804 -86.60 59.04 -102.88
CA TYR A 804 -87.78 59.91 -103.06
C TYR A 804 -87.43 61.27 -103.69
N GLY A 805 -86.22 61.79 -103.48
CA GLY A 805 -85.73 63.00 -104.15
C GLY A 805 -85.57 62.85 -105.68
N MET A 806 -85.53 61.63 -106.21
CA MET A 806 -85.51 61.36 -107.66
C MET A 806 -86.91 61.36 -108.29
N GLU A 807 -87.99 61.37 -107.50
CA GLU A 807 -89.36 61.13 -107.99
C GLU A 807 -89.82 62.16 -109.03
N ASP A 808 -89.47 63.44 -108.86
CA ASP A 808 -89.76 64.50 -109.84
C ASP A 808 -89.01 64.30 -111.17
N MET A 809 -87.78 63.76 -111.14
CA MET A 809 -87.02 63.47 -112.38
C MET A 809 -87.64 62.33 -113.17
N PHE A 810 -88.23 61.34 -112.50
CA PHE A 810 -89.02 60.29 -113.14
C PHE A 810 -90.35 60.83 -113.68
N ASN A 811 -91.08 61.64 -112.91
CA ASN A 811 -92.36 62.24 -113.33
C ASN A 811 -92.23 63.19 -114.53
N LEU A 812 -91.08 63.87 -114.69
CA LEU A 812 -90.81 64.83 -115.77
C LEU A 812 -90.17 64.19 -117.03
N ALA A 813 -89.93 62.87 -117.04
CA ALA A 813 -89.31 62.20 -118.17
C ALA A 813 -90.23 62.21 -119.41
N THR A 814 -89.74 62.79 -120.51
CA THR A 814 -90.46 62.86 -121.80
C THR A 814 -89.98 61.84 -122.83
N LYS A 815 -89.11 60.91 -122.41
CA LYS A 815 -88.56 59.82 -123.23
C LYS A 815 -88.26 58.59 -122.38
N SER A 816 -88.21 57.43 -123.02
CA SER A 816 -88.01 56.14 -122.36
C SER A 816 -86.55 55.80 -122.04
N ASP A 817 -85.57 56.46 -122.66
CA ASP A 817 -84.13 56.30 -122.38
C ASP A 817 -83.72 56.91 -121.02
N VAL A 818 -84.25 58.09 -120.70
CA VAL A 818 -84.05 58.78 -119.42
C VAL A 818 -84.45 57.90 -118.22
N LEU A 819 -85.60 57.22 -118.31
CA LEU A 819 -86.11 56.36 -117.24
C LEU A 819 -85.28 55.09 -117.02
N VAL A 820 -84.75 54.49 -118.09
CA VAL A 820 -83.86 53.31 -117.98
C VAL A 820 -82.54 53.70 -117.33
N ASN A 821 -81.96 54.84 -117.70
CA ASN A 821 -80.74 55.36 -117.06
C ASN A 821 -80.97 55.67 -115.57
N LEU A 822 -82.11 56.27 -115.23
CA LEU A 822 -82.50 56.52 -113.82
C LEU A 822 -82.68 55.22 -113.03
N SER A 823 -83.32 54.17 -113.57
CA SER A 823 -83.41 52.85 -112.90
C SER A 823 -82.02 52.21 -112.69
N SER A 824 -81.11 52.30 -113.68
CA SER A 824 -79.72 51.85 -113.47
C SER A 824 -78.98 52.63 -112.38
N THR A 825 -79.35 53.91 -112.18
CA THR A 825 -78.82 54.75 -111.10
C THR A 825 -79.34 54.28 -109.74
N LEU A 826 -80.65 54.02 -109.61
CA LEU A 826 -81.30 53.45 -108.41
C LEU A 826 -80.61 52.16 -107.95
N GLN A 827 -80.37 51.23 -108.87
CA GLN A 827 -79.67 49.97 -108.56
C GLN A 827 -78.23 50.20 -108.10
N SER A 828 -77.50 51.15 -108.72
CA SER A 828 -76.15 51.51 -108.28
C SER A 828 -76.14 52.13 -106.87
N ASP A 829 -77.16 52.92 -106.52
CA ASP A 829 -77.25 53.56 -105.20
C ASP A 829 -77.70 52.56 -104.11
N LEU A 830 -78.54 51.58 -104.46
CA LEU A 830 -78.84 50.42 -103.61
C LEU A 830 -77.58 49.60 -103.33
N GLU A 831 -76.75 49.33 -104.36
CA GLU A 831 -75.50 48.58 -104.19
C GLU A 831 -74.48 49.36 -103.33
N LYS A 832 -74.38 50.70 -103.49
CA LYS A 832 -73.57 51.56 -102.62
C LYS A 832 -74.07 51.54 -101.16
N HIS A 833 -75.37 51.66 -100.93
CA HIS A 833 -75.96 51.59 -99.58
C HIS A 833 -75.67 50.24 -98.93
N ASN A 834 -75.98 49.14 -99.63
CA ASN A 834 -75.73 47.78 -99.15
C ASN A 834 -74.25 47.56 -98.82
N SER A 835 -73.35 48.00 -99.71
CA SER A 835 -71.90 47.91 -99.50
C SER A 835 -71.42 48.69 -98.27
N ALA A 836 -71.99 49.87 -98.00
CA ALA A 836 -71.64 50.69 -96.85
C ALA A 836 -72.14 50.10 -95.50
N ILE A 837 -73.36 49.53 -95.49
CA ILE A 837 -73.85 48.76 -94.33
C ILE A 837 -72.95 47.55 -94.08
N GLN A 838 -72.65 46.75 -95.12
CA GLN A 838 -71.80 45.56 -94.99
C GLN A 838 -70.36 45.88 -94.58
N ALA A 839 -69.76 46.93 -95.12
CA ALA A 839 -68.40 47.34 -94.76
C ALA A 839 -68.31 47.77 -93.29
N SER A 840 -69.28 48.55 -92.80
CA SER A 840 -69.32 48.99 -91.40
C SER A 840 -69.69 47.85 -90.43
N GLN A 841 -70.54 46.90 -90.83
CA GLN A 841 -70.76 45.65 -90.07
C GLN A 841 -69.48 44.83 -89.94
N ARG A 842 -68.74 44.59 -91.04
CA ARG A 842 -67.47 43.85 -91.02
C ARG A 842 -66.42 44.55 -90.15
N GLN A 843 -66.24 45.85 -90.33
CA GLN A 843 -65.30 46.64 -89.54
C GLN A 843 -65.61 46.62 -88.04
N PHE A 844 -66.89 46.66 -87.65
CA PHE A 844 -67.28 46.52 -86.25
C PHE A 844 -67.10 45.08 -85.74
N ARG A 845 -67.39 44.06 -86.56
CA ARG A 845 -67.18 42.64 -86.22
C ARG A 845 -65.70 42.34 -85.93
N GLU A 846 -64.80 42.74 -86.84
CA GLU A 846 -63.34 42.58 -86.68
C GLU A 846 -62.82 43.29 -85.41
N LYS A 847 -63.33 44.49 -85.13
CA LYS A 847 -62.99 45.24 -83.90
C LYS A 847 -63.49 44.49 -82.65
N LEU A 848 -64.74 44.02 -82.67
CA LEU A 848 -65.39 43.34 -81.55
C LEU A 848 -64.68 42.01 -81.22
N GLU A 849 -64.40 41.18 -82.22
CA GLU A 849 -63.70 39.90 -82.06
C GLU A 849 -62.31 40.08 -81.44
N GLN A 850 -61.50 41.02 -81.96
CA GLN A 850 -60.19 41.35 -81.38
C GLN A 850 -60.30 41.84 -79.92
N GLN A 851 -61.25 42.74 -79.64
CA GLN A 851 -61.40 43.31 -78.30
C GLN A 851 -61.93 42.30 -77.27
N LEU A 852 -62.73 41.33 -77.68
CA LEU A 852 -63.18 40.24 -76.81
C LEU A 852 -62.07 39.21 -76.56
N GLU A 853 -61.23 38.93 -77.55
CA GLU A 853 -60.04 38.07 -77.37
C GLU A 853 -58.99 38.74 -76.47
N ASP A 854 -58.80 40.05 -76.56
CA ASP A 854 -57.95 40.81 -75.61
C ASP A 854 -58.46 40.65 -74.15
N LEU A 855 -59.79 40.68 -73.94
CA LEU A 855 -60.39 40.44 -72.62
C LEU A 855 -60.24 38.99 -72.15
N ARG A 856 -60.39 38.00 -73.05
CA ARG A 856 -60.12 36.57 -72.75
C ARG A 856 -58.66 36.36 -72.36
N GLY A 857 -57.74 36.93 -73.13
CA GLY A 857 -56.30 36.93 -72.86
C GLY A 857 -55.96 37.54 -71.50
N ALA A 858 -56.52 38.71 -71.18
CA ALA A 858 -56.32 39.37 -69.88
C ALA A 858 -56.86 38.54 -68.70
N ASN A 859 -58.04 37.94 -68.85
CA ASN A 859 -58.64 37.07 -67.82
C ASN A 859 -57.79 35.79 -67.61
N ALA A 860 -57.29 35.18 -68.68
CA ALA A 860 -56.40 34.03 -68.63
C ALA A 860 -54.99 34.34 -68.07
N GLN A 861 -54.48 35.57 -68.27
CA GLN A 861 -53.25 36.04 -67.64
C GLN A 861 -53.41 36.22 -66.13
N LEU A 862 -54.52 36.84 -65.69
CA LEU A 862 -54.85 36.95 -64.27
C LEU A 862 -54.96 35.58 -63.61
N LEU A 863 -55.65 34.62 -64.25
CA LEU A 863 -55.78 33.24 -63.77
C LEU A 863 -54.41 32.55 -63.55
N LYS A 864 -53.41 32.83 -64.41
CA LYS A 864 -52.03 32.30 -64.31
C LYS A 864 -51.15 33.00 -63.25
N SER A 865 -51.60 34.16 -62.75
CA SER A 865 -50.91 34.90 -61.67
C SER A 865 -51.33 34.44 -60.27
N ILE A 866 -52.53 33.86 -60.14
CA ILE A 866 -53.06 33.28 -58.90
C ILE A 866 -52.35 31.95 -58.64
N ARG A 867 -51.28 31.98 -57.84
CA ARG A 867 -50.43 30.82 -57.51
C ARG A 867 -50.48 30.46 -56.04
N LEU A 868 -50.47 29.16 -55.75
CA LEU A 868 -50.49 28.63 -54.40
C LEU A 868 -49.15 28.83 -53.68
N PHE A 869 -49.18 28.87 -52.34
CA PHE A 869 -47.96 28.85 -51.51
C PHE A 869 -47.01 27.68 -51.85
N SER A 870 -47.54 26.51 -52.20
CA SER A 870 -46.77 25.34 -52.65
C SER A 870 -46.08 25.52 -54.01
N GLU A 871 -46.43 26.56 -54.77
CA GLU A 871 -45.89 26.90 -56.10
C GLU A 871 -44.97 28.13 -56.05
N GLY A 872 -44.65 28.63 -54.84
CA GLY A 872 -43.93 29.89 -54.64
C GLY A 872 -44.80 31.14 -54.80
N GLY A 873 -46.12 30.99 -54.85
CA GLY A 873 -47.09 32.10 -54.77
C GLY A 873 -47.47 32.44 -53.33
N ASN A 874 -48.54 33.24 -53.18
CA ASN A 874 -49.05 33.70 -51.89
C ASN A 874 -50.58 33.54 -51.72
N PHE A 875 -51.25 32.77 -52.60
CA PHE A 875 -52.67 32.46 -52.44
C PHE A 875 -52.86 31.16 -51.65
N SER A 876 -53.84 31.15 -50.76
CA SER A 876 -54.32 29.92 -50.11
C SER A 876 -55.25 29.14 -51.06
N PRO A 877 -55.39 27.81 -50.91
CA PRO A 877 -56.27 27.00 -51.77
C PRO A 877 -57.72 27.49 -51.85
N LYS A 878 -58.25 28.02 -50.74
CA LYS A 878 -59.62 28.56 -50.66
C LYS A 878 -59.78 29.88 -51.43
N GLU A 879 -58.77 30.75 -51.42
CA GLU A 879 -58.76 31.98 -52.24
C GLU A 879 -58.70 31.64 -53.72
N THR A 880 -57.79 30.74 -54.09
CA THR A 880 -57.63 30.28 -55.48
C THR A 880 -58.95 29.72 -56.01
N GLU A 881 -59.62 28.84 -55.26
CA GLU A 881 -60.93 28.30 -55.62
C GLU A 881 -62.01 29.41 -55.74
N LEU A 882 -62.05 30.37 -54.80
CA LEU A 882 -63.01 31.48 -54.81
C LEU A 882 -62.82 32.40 -56.02
N TYR A 883 -61.58 32.75 -56.34
CA TYR A 883 -61.26 33.68 -57.43
C TYR A 883 -61.34 32.99 -58.80
N GLN A 884 -60.91 31.73 -58.95
CA GLN A 884 -61.10 30.95 -60.19
C GLN A 884 -62.59 30.88 -60.57
N LYS A 885 -63.45 30.46 -59.63
CA LYS A 885 -64.93 30.43 -59.82
C LYS A 885 -65.56 31.79 -60.13
N ARG A 886 -64.84 32.89 -59.88
CA ARG A 886 -65.28 34.26 -60.21
C ARG A 886 -64.82 34.69 -61.59
N LEU A 887 -63.58 34.39 -61.97
CA LEU A 887 -63.02 34.65 -63.30
C LEU A 887 -63.68 33.77 -64.38
N GLU A 888 -64.10 32.54 -64.03
CA GLU A 888 -64.96 31.70 -64.88
C GLU A 888 -66.33 32.33 -65.17
N LYS A 889 -66.93 33.01 -64.19
CA LYS A 889 -68.21 33.73 -64.37
C LYS A 889 -68.04 34.97 -65.24
N ILE A 890 -66.86 35.61 -65.20
CA ILE A 890 -66.50 36.71 -66.10
C ILE A 890 -66.27 36.20 -67.53
N ALA A 891 -65.56 35.08 -67.72
CA ALA A 891 -65.40 34.44 -69.04
C ALA A 891 -66.77 34.18 -69.70
N LYS A 892 -67.66 33.46 -69.02
CA LYS A 892 -69.03 33.19 -69.47
C LYS A 892 -69.87 34.46 -69.73
N ARG A 893 -69.48 35.61 -69.17
CA ARG A 893 -70.13 36.90 -69.41
C ARG A 893 -69.56 37.65 -70.62
N ILE A 894 -68.31 37.42 -70.98
CA ILE A 894 -67.73 37.80 -72.28
C ILE A 894 -68.47 37.02 -73.37
N ASP A 895 -68.48 35.69 -73.28
CA ASP A 895 -69.06 34.79 -74.29
C ASP A 895 -70.56 35.10 -74.53
N SER A 896 -71.38 35.16 -73.46
CA SER A 896 -72.81 35.53 -73.56
C SER A 896 -73.08 37.00 -73.91
N THR A 897 -72.04 37.84 -74.06
CA THR A 897 -72.16 39.19 -74.62
C THR A 897 -71.77 39.21 -76.10
N GLU A 898 -70.77 38.43 -76.49
CA GLU A 898 -70.39 38.18 -77.89
C GLU A 898 -71.57 37.58 -78.68
N GLU A 899 -72.12 36.46 -78.21
CA GLU A 899 -73.28 35.78 -78.82
C GLU A 899 -74.47 36.74 -79.01
N GLY A 900 -74.75 37.57 -77.99
CA GLY A 900 -75.87 38.51 -78.02
C GLY A 900 -75.66 39.69 -78.98
N VAL A 901 -74.48 40.30 -78.98
CA VAL A 901 -74.17 41.42 -79.89
C VAL A 901 -74.08 40.92 -81.34
N HIS A 902 -73.50 39.75 -81.58
CA HIS A 902 -73.43 39.15 -82.91
C HIS A 902 -74.82 38.84 -83.50
N LEU A 903 -75.71 38.25 -82.69
CA LEU A 903 -77.11 38.01 -83.10
C LEU A 903 -77.85 39.32 -83.42
N ASP A 904 -77.69 40.35 -82.59
CA ASP A 904 -78.29 41.66 -82.84
C ASP A 904 -77.69 42.32 -84.11
N MET A 905 -76.38 42.17 -84.36
CA MET A 905 -75.69 42.69 -85.56
C MET A 905 -76.25 42.08 -86.85
N GLU A 906 -76.41 40.76 -86.90
CA GLU A 906 -76.99 40.08 -88.08
C GLU A 906 -78.45 40.51 -88.29
N GLN A 907 -79.20 40.72 -87.20
CA GLN A 907 -80.57 41.21 -87.28
C GLN A 907 -80.65 42.67 -87.78
N THR A 908 -79.71 43.55 -87.41
CA THR A 908 -79.71 44.95 -87.87
C THR A 908 -79.21 45.08 -89.31
N GLU A 909 -78.21 44.27 -89.70
CA GLU A 909 -77.77 44.14 -91.10
C GLU A 909 -78.94 43.72 -91.99
N TYR A 910 -79.61 42.62 -91.63
CA TYR A 910 -80.79 42.13 -92.38
C TYR A 910 -81.85 43.22 -92.55
N LYS A 911 -82.26 43.88 -91.44
CA LYS A 911 -83.30 44.90 -91.44
C LYS A 911 -82.97 46.11 -92.33
N CYS A 912 -81.74 46.60 -92.32
CA CYS A 912 -81.35 47.74 -93.15
C CYS A 912 -81.30 47.36 -94.65
N LEU A 913 -80.72 46.19 -94.98
CA LEU A 913 -80.67 45.69 -96.35
C LEU A 913 -82.07 45.36 -96.91
N GLU A 914 -82.99 44.90 -96.07
CA GLU A 914 -84.40 44.66 -96.41
C GLU A 914 -85.15 45.98 -96.66
N GLN A 915 -85.04 46.96 -95.76
CA GLN A 915 -85.67 48.28 -95.92
C GLN A 915 -85.18 49.01 -97.17
N ALA A 916 -83.88 48.94 -97.50
CA ALA A 916 -83.34 49.54 -98.70
C ALA A 916 -83.91 48.91 -99.99
N LYS A 917 -84.05 47.57 -100.02
CA LYS A 917 -84.67 46.84 -101.14
C LYS A 917 -86.17 47.14 -101.29
N ASP A 918 -86.91 47.21 -100.18
CA ASP A 918 -88.34 47.55 -100.17
C ASP A 918 -88.61 48.96 -100.73
N VAL A 919 -87.78 49.94 -100.35
CA VAL A 919 -87.85 51.30 -100.91
C VAL A 919 -87.63 51.31 -102.42
N ILE A 920 -86.65 50.55 -102.93
CA ILE A 920 -86.35 50.46 -104.36
C ILE A 920 -87.48 49.72 -105.12
N SER A 921 -87.93 48.56 -104.65
CA SER A 921 -88.96 47.75 -105.32
C SER A 921 -90.24 48.57 -105.57
N ARG A 922 -90.76 49.24 -104.53
CA ARG A 922 -91.95 50.09 -104.64
C ARG A 922 -91.78 51.25 -105.64
N PHE A 923 -90.55 51.75 -105.78
CA PHE A 923 -90.23 52.86 -106.66
C PHE A 923 -90.10 52.39 -108.12
N GLU A 924 -89.43 51.26 -108.35
CA GLU A 924 -89.36 50.62 -109.67
C GLU A 924 -90.73 50.14 -110.15
N GLU A 925 -91.54 49.52 -109.27
CA GLU A 925 -92.94 49.15 -109.55
C GLU A 925 -93.79 50.35 -110.01
N LYS A 926 -93.63 51.50 -109.35
CA LYS A 926 -94.36 52.73 -109.68
C LYS A 926 -93.99 53.28 -111.06
N PHE A 927 -92.71 53.23 -111.44
CA PHE A 927 -92.21 53.83 -112.67
C PHE A 927 -92.03 52.86 -113.84
N PHE A 928 -92.17 51.55 -113.61
CA PHE A 928 -92.22 50.54 -114.66
C PHE A 928 -93.32 50.84 -115.70
N TYR A 929 -94.54 51.15 -115.23
CA TYR A 929 -95.68 51.47 -116.11
C TYR A 929 -95.44 52.73 -116.95
N LEU A 930 -94.96 53.82 -116.33
CA LEU A 930 -94.55 55.05 -117.04
C LEU A 930 -93.47 54.80 -118.10
N THR A 931 -92.53 53.89 -117.82
CA THR A 931 -91.49 53.48 -118.78
C THR A 931 -92.06 52.69 -119.96
N VAL A 932 -93.17 51.97 -119.78
CA VAL A 932 -93.90 51.27 -120.85
C VAL A 932 -94.74 52.24 -121.68
N ASP A 933 -95.48 53.14 -121.03
CA ASP A 933 -96.36 54.12 -121.69
C ASP A 933 -95.58 55.11 -122.56
N LEU A 934 -94.41 55.58 -122.13
CA LEU A 934 -93.53 56.42 -122.95
C LEU A 934 -93.04 55.70 -124.21
N LYS A 935 -92.64 54.42 -124.11
CA LYS A 935 -92.27 53.60 -125.28
C LYS A 935 -93.42 53.40 -126.25
N PHE A 936 -94.67 53.41 -125.76
CA PHE A 936 -95.87 53.32 -126.58
C PHE A 936 -96.19 54.65 -127.29
N LEU A 937 -96.08 55.79 -126.58
CA LEU A 937 -96.26 57.13 -127.14
C LEU A 937 -95.22 57.45 -128.22
N GLU A 938 -93.93 57.18 -127.95
CA GLU A 938 -92.83 57.30 -128.92
C GLU A 938 -93.15 56.55 -130.24
N LYS A 939 -93.74 55.35 -130.12
CA LYS A 939 -94.11 54.48 -131.25
C LYS A 939 -95.32 55.00 -132.04
N ILE A 940 -96.34 55.55 -131.38
CA ILE A 940 -97.49 56.17 -132.06
C ILE A 940 -97.06 57.40 -132.86
N GLN A 941 -96.23 58.27 -132.29
CA GLN A 941 -95.87 59.55 -132.91
C GLN A 941 -95.01 59.36 -134.18
N GLY A 942 -94.18 58.31 -134.24
CA GLY A 942 -93.45 57.91 -135.44
C GLY A 942 -94.35 57.38 -136.58
N ILE A 943 -95.44 56.69 -136.26
CA ILE A 943 -96.42 56.22 -137.27
C ILE A 943 -97.18 57.42 -137.86
N LEU A 944 -97.66 58.32 -136.99
CA LEU A 944 -98.46 59.50 -137.36
C LEU A 944 -97.72 60.46 -138.29
N THR A 945 -96.43 60.70 -138.03
CA THR A 945 -95.60 61.59 -138.85
C THR A 945 -95.34 61.04 -140.25
N ASN A 946 -94.97 59.76 -140.38
CA ASN A 946 -94.77 59.12 -141.68
C ASN A 946 -96.05 59.13 -142.54
N SER A 947 -97.22 58.83 -141.94
CA SER A 947 -98.50 58.81 -142.68
C SER A 947 -98.87 60.18 -143.27
N GLN A 948 -98.59 61.28 -142.57
CA GLN A 948 -98.89 62.63 -143.08
C GLN A 948 -98.04 63.04 -144.28
N VAL A 949 -96.79 62.56 -144.38
CA VAL A 949 -95.86 62.89 -145.47
C VAL A 949 -96.29 62.22 -146.78
N TYR A 950 -96.63 60.92 -146.73
CA TYR A 950 -97.11 60.19 -147.91
C TYR A 950 -98.38 60.81 -148.50
N ILE A 951 -99.42 61.03 -147.67
CA ILE A 951 -100.72 61.53 -148.15
C ILE A 951 -100.60 62.91 -148.84
N LYS A 952 -99.78 63.83 -148.32
CA LYS A 952 -99.57 65.17 -148.93
C LYS A 952 -98.89 65.10 -150.30
N THR A 953 -97.92 64.19 -150.44
CA THR A 953 -97.18 63.97 -151.70
C THR A 953 -98.10 63.38 -152.77
N GLU A 954 -98.94 62.43 -152.38
CA GLU A 954 -99.84 61.72 -153.30
C GLU A 954 -100.97 62.62 -153.84
N VAL A 955 -101.56 63.43 -152.96
CA VAL A 955 -102.63 64.38 -153.32
C VAL A 955 -102.12 65.49 -154.25
N THR A 956 -100.86 65.92 -154.14
CA THR A 956 -100.32 66.96 -155.03
C THR A 956 -100.05 66.43 -156.44
N ASN A 957 -99.50 65.22 -156.57
CA ASN A 957 -99.14 64.63 -157.87
C ASN A 957 -100.37 64.28 -158.76
N SER A 958 -101.49 63.87 -158.15
CA SER A 958 -102.75 63.61 -158.87
C SER A 958 -103.44 64.91 -159.34
N ASN A 959 -103.29 66.02 -158.61
CA ASN A 959 -103.95 67.28 -158.95
C ASN A 959 -103.26 68.04 -160.11
N THR A 960 -101.93 67.99 -160.21
CA THR A 960 -101.19 68.58 -161.34
C THR A 960 -101.57 67.92 -162.67
N GLN A 961 -101.68 66.58 -162.70
CA GLN A 961 -102.15 65.82 -163.86
C GLN A 961 -103.60 66.17 -164.25
N LYS A 962 -104.48 66.46 -163.27
CA LYS A 962 -105.86 66.92 -163.55
C LYS A 962 -105.87 68.27 -164.27
N LYS A 963 -105.12 69.24 -163.75
CA LYS A 963 -105.14 70.61 -164.26
C LYS A 963 -104.65 70.69 -165.71
N LYS A 964 -103.60 69.91 -166.05
CA LYS A 964 -103.02 69.88 -167.40
C LYS A 964 -103.99 69.37 -168.48
N LEU A 965 -104.82 68.37 -168.16
CA LEU A 965 -105.85 67.86 -169.07
C LEU A 965 -107.04 68.82 -169.25
N SER A 966 -107.37 69.63 -168.23
CA SER A 966 -108.46 70.61 -168.32
C SER A 966 -108.13 71.71 -169.33
N ASN A 967 -106.96 72.34 -169.20
CA ASN A 967 -106.52 73.41 -170.10
C ASN A 967 -106.53 73.00 -171.59
N LEU A 968 -106.20 71.74 -171.89
CA LEU A 968 -106.23 71.22 -173.26
C LEU A 968 -107.66 71.04 -173.78
N LEU A 969 -108.61 70.64 -172.94
CA LEU A 969 -110.02 70.58 -173.35
C LEU A 969 -110.58 71.97 -173.68
N ASP A 970 -110.23 72.97 -172.88
CA ASP A 970 -110.65 74.37 -173.07
C ASP A 970 -110.14 74.93 -174.42
N GLU A 971 -108.88 74.66 -174.80
CA GLU A 971 -108.29 75.08 -176.09
C GLU A 971 -108.92 74.37 -177.30
N LEU A 972 -109.31 73.09 -177.17
CA LEU A 972 -110.01 72.35 -178.23
C LEU A 972 -111.40 72.95 -178.52
N GLU A 973 -112.12 73.39 -177.48
CA GLU A 973 -113.45 74.00 -177.62
C GLU A 973 -113.39 75.34 -178.37
N VAL A 974 -112.35 76.15 -178.14
CA VAL A 974 -112.10 77.41 -178.89
C VAL A 974 -111.80 77.14 -180.37
N MET A 975 -111.05 76.09 -180.70
CA MET A 975 -110.83 75.69 -182.10
C MET A 975 -112.13 75.23 -182.77
N ALA A 976 -112.94 74.42 -182.10
CA ALA A 976 -114.19 73.90 -182.66
C ALA A 976 -115.20 75.01 -183.01
N GLN A 977 -115.32 76.04 -182.17
CA GLN A 977 -116.19 77.20 -182.45
C GLN A 977 -115.71 77.99 -183.69
N SER A 978 -114.39 78.12 -183.85
CA SER A 978 -113.77 78.88 -184.95
C SER A 978 -114.04 78.29 -186.35
N CYS A 979 -114.36 77.00 -186.44
CA CYS A 979 -114.72 76.35 -187.71
C CYS A 979 -116.19 76.57 -188.15
N SER A 980 -117.06 77.11 -187.29
CA SER A 980 -118.52 76.98 -187.46
C SER A 980 -119.21 78.14 -188.22
N ASN A 981 -118.64 79.35 -188.26
CA ASN A 981 -119.22 80.50 -188.97
C ASN A 981 -118.13 81.43 -189.53
N PRO A 982 -117.94 81.49 -190.87
CA PRO A 982 -116.91 82.34 -191.47
C PRO A 982 -117.37 83.80 -191.59
N SER A 983 -116.55 84.72 -191.07
CA SER A 983 -116.57 86.15 -191.43
C SER A 983 -115.26 86.49 -192.19
N PRO A 984 -115.18 87.62 -192.91
CA PRO A 984 -114.34 87.73 -194.12
C PRO A 984 -112.82 87.92 -193.90
N ASP A 985 -112.24 87.45 -192.80
CA ASP A 985 -110.82 87.70 -192.46
C ASP A 985 -110.05 86.52 -191.81
N LYS A 986 -110.68 85.36 -191.52
CA LYS A 986 -109.98 84.17 -190.98
C LYS A 986 -110.54 82.83 -191.46
N THR A 987 -109.64 81.87 -191.66
CA THR A 987 -109.92 80.45 -191.93
C THR A 987 -109.00 79.57 -191.06
N VAL A 988 -109.49 78.38 -190.68
CA VAL A 988 -108.81 77.38 -189.83
C VAL A 988 -108.77 76.04 -190.57
N THR A 989 -107.74 75.22 -190.36
CA THR A 989 -107.53 73.99 -191.15
C THR A 989 -107.75 72.69 -190.37
N LEU A 990 -108.09 71.62 -191.08
CA LEU A 990 -108.52 70.33 -190.49
C LEU A 990 -107.39 69.58 -189.77
N GLU A 991 -106.13 69.85 -190.13
CA GLU A 991 -104.95 69.12 -189.66
C GLU A 991 -104.54 69.51 -188.22
N GLU A 992 -104.87 70.75 -187.82
CA GLU A 992 -104.59 71.33 -186.50
C GLU A 992 -105.45 70.67 -185.39
N VAL A 993 -106.69 70.30 -185.70
CA VAL A 993 -107.63 69.68 -184.73
C VAL A 993 -107.27 68.22 -184.42
N LEU A 994 -106.83 67.45 -185.44
CA LEU A 994 -106.49 66.03 -185.28
C LEU A 994 -105.22 65.83 -184.45
N THR A 995 -104.19 66.64 -184.70
CA THR A 995 -102.91 66.60 -183.97
C THR A 995 -103.08 66.98 -182.49
N PHE A 996 -103.93 67.97 -182.21
CA PHE A 996 -104.29 68.34 -180.85
C PHE A 996 -105.01 67.20 -180.11
N THR A 997 -105.99 66.56 -180.75
CA THR A 997 -106.80 65.49 -180.13
C THR A 997 -105.97 64.27 -179.73
N THR A 998 -104.96 63.89 -180.54
CA THR A 998 -104.02 62.80 -180.16
C THR A 998 -103.17 63.13 -178.93
N THR A 999 -102.85 64.40 -178.71
CA THR A 999 -102.04 64.87 -177.57
C THR A 999 -102.79 64.69 -176.24
N LEU A 1000 -104.11 65.00 -176.24
CA LEU A 1000 -104.99 64.83 -175.08
C LEU A 1000 -105.04 63.36 -174.59
N MET A 1001 -105.19 62.41 -175.52
CA MET A 1001 -105.27 60.98 -175.20
C MET A 1001 -103.97 60.40 -174.62
N GLY A 1002 -102.81 60.98 -174.97
CA GLY A 1002 -101.51 60.55 -174.47
C GLY A 1002 -101.31 60.79 -172.98
N ASP A 1003 -101.72 61.96 -172.48
CA ASP A 1003 -101.60 62.28 -171.04
C ASP A 1003 -102.71 61.63 -170.19
N LEU A 1004 -103.84 61.23 -170.78
CA LEU A 1004 -104.86 60.44 -170.08
C LEU A 1004 -104.34 59.06 -169.64
N ARG A 1005 -103.60 58.35 -170.51
CA ARG A 1005 -103.10 56.99 -170.24
C ARG A 1005 -102.09 56.93 -169.08
N LYS A 1006 -101.22 57.95 -168.95
CA LYS A 1006 -100.16 57.99 -167.93
C LYS A 1006 -100.71 57.98 -166.50
N ARG A 1007 -101.92 58.52 -166.31
CA ARG A 1007 -102.58 58.63 -164.99
C ARG A 1007 -102.97 57.28 -164.37
N CYS A 1008 -102.95 56.18 -165.13
CA CYS A 1008 -103.53 54.90 -164.71
C CYS A 1008 -102.58 53.88 -164.00
N PHE A 1009 -101.31 54.17 -163.62
CA PHE A 1009 -100.22 53.14 -163.47
C PHE A 1009 -99.19 53.17 -162.20
N TYR A 1010 -99.44 53.17 -160.83
CA TYR A 1010 -98.51 53.85 -159.74
C TYR A 1010 -98.26 53.26 -158.08
N LEU A 1011 -97.16 52.45 -157.34
CA LEU A 1011 -96.71 51.80 -155.74
C LEU A 1011 -95.24 51.00 -154.97
N ASP A 1012 -94.87 50.44 -153.58
CA ASP A 1012 -93.49 49.80 -152.67
C ASP A 1012 -93.13 48.66 -151.24
N CYS A 1013 -91.96 48.39 -150.25
CA CYS A 1013 -91.38 47.18 -149.11
C CYS A 1013 -90.29 47.05 -147.61
N ILE A 1014 -89.57 45.92 -146.83
CA ILE A 1014 -88.86 45.57 -145.24
C ILE A 1014 -87.54 44.50 -144.50
N LEU A 1015 -87.03 44.17 -143.08
CA LEU A 1015 -85.73 43.32 -142.23
C LEU A 1015 -85.38 42.63 -140.55
N ASP A 1016 -84.18 41.97 -139.83
CA ASP A 1016 -83.78 41.10 -138.34
C ASP A 1016 -82.25 40.64 -137.37
N PRO A 1017 -81.92 39.95 -136.02
CA PRO A 1017 -80.59 39.63 -134.91
C PRO A 1017 -80.03 38.38 -133.66
N SER A 1018 -78.85 38.20 -132.68
CA SER A 1018 -78.30 37.12 -131.39
C SER A 1018 -76.87 36.97 -130.21
N LEU A 1019 -76.42 36.01 -129.09
CA LEU A 1019 -75.05 35.71 -128.02
C LEU A 1019 -74.64 34.70 -126.52
N ALA A 1020 -73.38 34.40 -125.67
CA ALA A 1020 -72.85 33.47 -124.25
C ALA A 1020 -71.27 33.30 -123.33
N ALA A 1021 -70.47 32.63 -122.16
CA ALA A 1021 -70.15 31.72 -120.70
C ALA A 1021 -68.63 31.34 -119.70
N GLN A 1022 -68.26 30.66 -118.35
CA GLN A 1022 -66.85 30.30 -117.34
C GLN A 1022 -66.41 29.26 -115.85
N LEU A 1023 -65.16 29.04 -114.97
CA LEU A 1023 -64.55 27.98 -113.66
C LEU A 1023 -63.09 28.03 -112.50
N LEU A 1024 -62.27 27.39 -111.33
CA LEU A 1024 -61.77 26.29 -110.01
C LEU A 1024 -60.32 26.32 -108.85
N ASP A 1025 -59.51 25.68 -107.67
CA ASP A 1025 -59.11 24.64 -106.29
C ASP A 1025 -57.65 24.48 -105.13
N CYS A 1026 -57.28 23.71 -103.83
CA CYS A 1026 -55.90 23.42 -102.75
C CYS A 1026 -55.49 22.57 -101.13
N PRO A 1027 -54.22 22.16 -100.34
CA PRO A 1027 -53.69 21.26 -98.90
C PRO A 1027 -52.25 21.16 -97.71
N LEU A 1028 -51.88 20.37 -96.42
CA LEU A 1028 -50.53 20.13 -95.28
C LEU A 1028 -50.19 18.98 -93.85
N GLN A 1029 -49.28 18.55 -92.64
CA GLN A 1029 -47.96 18.52 -91.45
C GLN A 1029 -47.35 17.21 -90.26
N GLY A 1030 -46.46 16.77 -89.05
CA GLY A 1030 -45.44 16.84 -87.59
C GLY A 1030 -44.46 15.55 -86.68
N PRO A 1031 -43.72 15.07 -85.35
CA PRO A 1031 -42.98 15.09 -83.72
C PRO A 1031 -41.56 14.17 -82.91
N PHE A 1032 -40.83 13.66 -81.63
CA PHE A 1032 -40.46 13.32 -79.91
C PHE A 1032 -39.00 12.61 -78.94
N ALA A 1033 -38.65 12.25 -77.46
CA ALA A 1033 -37.32 11.63 -76.44
C ALA A 1033 -37.11 11.05 -74.66
N VAL A 1034 -36.19 10.56 -73.49
CA VAL A 1034 -34.73 9.97 -72.63
C VAL A 1034 -34.33 9.39 -70.87
N ALA A 1035 -33.14 8.79 -70.06
CA ALA A 1035 -32.68 8.21 -68.41
C ALA A 1035 -31.12 7.68 -67.53
N ALA A 1036 -30.39 7.10 -66.26
CA ALA A 1036 -30.13 6.47 -64.60
C ALA A 1036 -28.65 5.99 -63.51
N ARG A 1037 -28.36 5.39 -62.10
CA ARG A 1037 -26.99 4.97 -60.99
C ARG A 1037 -26.65 4.09 -59.35
N PRO A 1038 -25.41 3.68 -58.47
CA PRO A 1038 -24.91 2.72 -57.03
C PRO A 1038 -23.73 2.74 -55.56
N GLN A 1039 -23.17 1.74 -54.49
CA GLN A 1039 -22.32 1.66 -52.89
C GLN A 1039 -21.08 0.61 -51.91
N SER A 1040 -20.71 0.28 -50.42
CA SER A 1040 -19.36 -0.28 -49.35
C SER A 1040 -18.97 -1.33 -47.83
N HIS A 1041 -17.92 -1.39 -46.67
CA HIS A 1041 -17.16 -2.50 -45.53
C HIS A 1041 -16.91 -2.64 -43.80
N LYS A 1042 -16.41 -3.80 -43.16
CA LYS A 1042 -16.05 -4.16 -41.66
C LYS A 1042 -14.53 -4.61 -41.22
N GLU A 1043 -13.90 -5.24 -40.12
CA GLU A 1043 -14.06 -6.33 -39.00
C GLU A 1043 -12.91 -6.47 -37.80
N GLU A 1044 -12.85 -7.47 -36.82
CA GLU A 1044 -12.02 -7.67 -35.50
C GLU A 1044 -11.03 -8.96 -35.26
N LYS A 1045 -10.43 -9.57 -34.12
CA LYS A 1045 -10.36 -9.61 -32.54
C LYS A 1045 -9.19 -10.53 -31.83
N SER A 1046 -8.91 -10.63 -30.44
CA SER A 1046 -7.86 -11.52 -29.65
C SER A 1046 -7.82 -11.43 -28.02
N ILE A 1047 -7.06 -12.05 -26.99
CA ILE A 1047 -6.18 -13.27 -26.57
C ILE A 1047 -5.75 -13.41 -24.97
N MET A 1048 -4.83 -14.31 -24.40
CA MET A 1048 -4.41 -14.60 -22.90
C MET A 1048 -2.85 -14.71 -22.56
N LEU A 1049 -2.19 -14.85 -21.34
CA LEU A 1049 -2.44 -15.31 -19.90
C LEU A 1049 -1.45 -14.69 -18.79
N GLU A 1050 -1.59 -15.02 -17.47
CA GLU A 1050 -0.98 -14.51 -16.17
C GLU A 1050 0.48 -14.99 -15.78
N GLY A 1051 1.19 -14.66 -14.65
CA GLY A 1051 1.06 -13.67 -13.52
C GLY A 1051 1.98 -13.90 -12.23
N LEU A 1052 2.26 -12.82 -11.43
CA LEU A 1052 2.60 -12.68 -9.96
C LEU A 1052 3.89 -13.19 -9.19
N LEU A 1053 4.60 -12.23 -8.53
CA LEU A 1053 5.19 -12.16 -7.13
C LEU A 1053 6.57 -12.78 -6.65
N ASN A 1054 7.09 -12.25 -5.50
CA ASN A 1054 8.40 -12.44 -4.77
C ASN A 1054 8.25 -13.24 -3.42
N PRO A 1055 9.21 -13.45 -2.43
CA PRO A 1055 10.63 -13.03 -2.21
C PRO A 1055 11.67 -14.14 -1.74
N SER A 1056 12.29 -14.10 -0.52
CA SER A 1056 13.71 -14.55 -0.22
C SER A 1056 14.07 -15.27 1.14
N SER A 1057 15.32 -15.81 1.29
CA SER A 1057 16.14 -16.21 2.53
C SER A 1057 16.66 -17.70 2.69
N ALA A 1058 17.44 -18.08 3.75
CA ALA A 1058 18.37 -19.29 3.82
C ALA A 1058 18.69 -19.93 5.23
N GLY A 1059 19.33 -21.15 5.34
CA GLY A 1059 19.76 -21.88 6.61
C GLY A 1059 20.51 -23.27 6.48
N ILE A 1060 21.06 -23.90 7.58
CA ILE A 1060 22.04 -25.09 7.63
C ILE A 1060 21.91 -26.04 8.92
N SER A 1061 22.54 -27.26 9.07
CA SER A 1061 22.50 -28.22 10.27
C SER A 1061 23.63 -29.35 10.41
N PHE A 1062 23.69 -30.23 11.49
CA PHE A 1062 24.78 -31.24 11.83
C PHE A 1062 24.40 -32.54 12.69
N ILE A 1063 25.33 -33.45 13.16
CA ILE A 1063 25.11 -34.80 13.87
C ILE A 1063 26.31 -35.44 14.73
N ASP A 1064 26.21 -36.67 15.35
CA ASP A 1064 26.81 -37.10 16.70
C ASP A 1064 27.48 -38.55 16.96
N ASP A 1065 28.13 -38.79 18.17
CA ASP A 1065 28.05 -39.95 19.20
C ASP A 1065 29.35 -40.51 20.01
N VAL A 1066 29.25 -41.26 21.18
CA VAL A 1066 30.17 -41.29 22.44
C VAL A 1066 30.38 -42.63 23.33
N SER A 1067 31.40 -42.80 24.30
CA SER A 1067 31.38 -43.59 25.65
C SER A 1067 32.67 -43.92 26.60
N VAL A 1068 32.63 -43.72 27.99
CA VAL A 1068 33.34 -44.39 29.25
C VAL A 1068 34.85 -44.07 29.72
N GLY A 1069 35.51 -44.21 30.97
CA GLY A 1069 35.32 -44.51 32.48
C GLY A 1069 36.63 -44.82 33.41
N VAL A 1070 36.72 -44.68 34.80
CA VAL A 1070 37.99 -44.85 35.73
C VAL A 1070 37.90 -45.13 37.33
N VAL A 1071 39.01 -45.35 38.16
CA VAL A 1071 39.07 -45.68 39.70
C VAL A 1071 40.47 -45.58 40.55
N LYS A 1072 40.57 -45.58 41.95
CA LYS A 1072 41.82 -45.54 42.91
C LYS A 1072 41.72 -46.11 44.45
N GLY A 1073 42.76 -46.73 45.16
CA GLY A 1073 43.17 -46.59 46.67
C GLY A 1073 43.28 -47.68 47.89
N LEU A 1074 44.41 -47.79 48.72
CA LEU A 1074 44.66 -47.61 50.26
C LEU A 1074 45.01 -48.59 51.50
N LEU A 1075 45.96 -48.18 52.43
CA LEU A 1075 46.10 -48.45 53.95
C LEU A 1075 47.40 -47.90 54.73
N ARG A 1076 47.44 -47.61 56.09
CA ARG A 1076 48.63 -47.16 56.99
C ARG A 1076 48.48 -47.21 58.59
N LEU A 1077 49.58 -47.16 59.46
CA LEU A 1077 49.94 -46.15 60.59
C LEU A 1077 50.47 -46.41 62.09
N SER A 1078 51.27 -45.41 62.59
CA SER A 1078 51.47 -44.71 63.95
C SER A 1078 52.67 -43.68 63.86
N LYS A 1079 53.14 -42.66 64.66
CA LYS A 1079 52.83 -41.58 65.71
C LYS A 1079 52.22 -41.86 67.11
N PRO A 1080 52.60 -41.15 68.25
CA PRO A 1080 52.48 -39.68 68.61
C PRO A 1080 53.84 -38.94 68.97
N LYS A 1081 54.17 -38.04 69.97
CA LYS A 1081 53.61 -37.40 71.24
C LYS A 1081 54.44 -36.13 71.72
N VAL A 1082 54.03 -35.30 72.73
CA VAL A 1082 54.74 -34.05 73.29
C VAL A 1082 54.60 -33.88 74.87
N LEU A 1083 54.84 -32.81 75.72
CA LEU A 1083 55.03 -31.32 75.74
C LEU A 1083 55.62 -30.80 77.14
N PRO A 1084 56.19 -29.56 77.34
CA PRO A 1084 56.73 -28.98 78.63
C PRO A 1084 56.21 -27.54 79.07
N ASP A 1085 56.60 -26.92 80.24
CA ASP A 1085 55.91 -25.68 80.78
C ASP A 1085 56.60 -24.65 81.79
N ASN A 1086 56.23 -23.34 81.74
CA ASN A 1086 56.17 -22.28 82.82
C ASN A 1086 55.48 -20.93 82.37
N GLN A 1087 55.10 -20.02 83.30
CA GLN A 1087 54.08 -18.90 83.20
C GLN A 1087 54.60 -17.49 82.73
N SER A 1088 53.81 -16.43 82.38
CA SER A 1088 52.76 -15.68 83.17
C SER A 1088 51.90 -14.61 82.42
N GLU A 1089 50.64 -14.38 82.88
CA GLU A 1089 49.82 -13.11 82.96
C GLU A 1089 49.53 -12.20 81.73
N SER A 1090 48.42 -11.41 81.60
CA SER A 1090 47.08 -11.37 82.27
C SER A 1090 46.07 -10.44 81.51
N LEU A 1091 44.74 -10.61 81.76
CA LEU A 1091 43.61 -9.64 81.66
C LEU A 1091 43.28 -8.95 80.30
N ASP A 1092 42.04 -8.52 79.97
CA ASP A 1092 40.74 -8.55 80.69
C ASP A 1092 39.52 -8.82 79.73
N ARG A 1093 38.35 -9.09 80.33
CA ARG A 1093 36.91 -8.98 79.92
C ARG A 1093 36.49 -8.42 78.53
N ALA A 1094 35.26 -8.63 78.01
CA ALA A 1094 34.08 -9.50 78.25
C ALA A 1094 32.99 -9.13 77.18
N SER A 1095 31.78 -9.71 77.04
CA SER A 1095 31.06 -10.80 77.72
C SER A 1095 29.99 -11.43 76.81
N THR A 1096 29.73 -12.73 77.01
CA THR A 1096 28.42 -13.45 77.05
C THR A 1096 27.12 -12.62 76.82
N VAL A 1097 26.04 -13.13 76.20
CA VAL A 1097 25.24 -14.34 76.55
C VAL A 1097 24.42 -14.89 75.34
N VAL A 1098 24.12 -16.20 75.36
CA VAL A 1098 23.31 -17.01 74.41
C VAL A 1098 21.92 -17.31 75.03
N PRO A 1099 20.75 -17.27 74.31
CA PRO A 1099 20.08 -18.54 73.88
C PRO A 1099 19.00 -18.52 72.76
N GLY A 1100 18.80 -19.70 72.11
CA GLY A 1100 17.47 -20.36 72.08
C GLY A 1100 16.69 -20.51 70.76
N GLY A 1101 16.02 -21.69 70.59
CA GLY A 1101 15.00 -21.98 69.54
C GLY A 1101 15.57 -22.45 68.18
N LEU A 1102 15.21 -23.57 67.53
CA LEU A 1102 14.12 -24.56 67.61
C LEU A 1102 12.70 -23.93 67.40
N ARG A 1103 11.86 -24.35 66.44
CA ARG A 1103 11.84 -25.56 65.57
C ARG A 1103 10.96 -25.40 64.31
N HIS A 1104 11.25 -26.19 63.26
CA HIS A 1104 10.32 -26.73 62.22
C HIS A 1104 9.68 -25.73 61.22
N CYS A 1105 9.34 -26.08 59.96
CA CYS A 1105 9.53 -27.31 59.15
C CYS A 1105 9.34 -26.99 57.63
N ALA A 1106 9.61 -27.85 56.64
CA ALA A 1106 10.13 -29.23 56.69
C ALA A 1106 11.33 -29.48 55.73
N LEU A 1107 11.24 -29.69 54.40
CA LEU A 1107 10.11 -29.85 53.46
C LEU A 1107 10.53 -30.77 52.28
N MET A 1108 9.72 -30.86 51.21
CA MET A 1108 10.01 -31.60 49.96
C MET A 1108 11.21 -30.98 49.23
N ASN A 1109 12.23 -31.76 48.82
CA ASN A 1109 12.25 -32.69 47.69
C ASN A 1109 11.93 -32.03 46.33
N CYS A 1110 12.96 -31.75 45.54
CA CYS A 1110 13.18 -32.48 44.28
C CYS A 1110 14.64 -32.36 43.79
N VAL A 1111 15.07 -33.38 43.07
CA VAL A 1111 16.35 -33.58 42.36
C VAL A 1111 16.00 -33.72 40.87
N PRO A 1112 16.86 -33.46 39.86
CA PRO A 1112 18.16 -32.77 39.83
C PRO A 1112 18.12 -31.50 38.93
N PHE A 1113 19.29 -30.91 38.62
CA PHE A 1113 19.52 -30.32 37.30
C PHE A 1113 21.01 -30.38 36.91
N THR A 1114 21.31 -30.96 35.74
CA THR A 1114 22.59 -30.77 35.01
C THR A 1114 22.38 -31.09 33.53
N LEU A 1115 23.13 -30.37 32.69
CA LEU A 1115 23.28 -30.56 31.23
C LEU A 1115 22.02 -30.36 30.36
N LEU A 1116 21.97 -29.21 29.69
CA LEU A 1116 22.11 -29.19 28.22
C LEU A 1116 22.68 -27.83 27.78
N SER A 1117 23.88 -27.84 27.20
CA SER A 1117 24.49 -26.71 26.50
C SER A 1117 25.27 -27.26 25.31
N ASN A 1118 24.96 -26.79 24.09
CA ASN A 1118 25.56 -27.29 22.86
C ASN A 1118 27.04 -26.88 22.73
N GLN A 1119 27.74 -27.56 21.82
CA GLN A 1119 28.96 -27.03 21.23
C GLN A 1119 28.69 -25.74 20.45
N CYS A 1120 29.74 -24.92 20.36
CA CYS A 1120 30.02 -23.96 19.29
C CYS A 1120 28.97 -22.87 18.98
N HIS A 1121 29.41 -21.62 19.14
CA HIS A 1121 30.29 -21.12 18.06
C HIS A 1121 31.59 -20.54 18.60
#